data_AF-A0A1H1MC45-F1
#
_entry.id   AF-A0A1H1MC45-F1
#
_cell.length_a   1.000
_cell.length_b   1.000
_cell.length_c   1.000
_cell.angle_alpha   90.00
_cell.angle_beta   90.00
_cell.angle_gamma   90.00
#
_symmetry.space_group_name_H-M   'P 1'
#
loop_
_entity.id
_entity.type
_entity.pdbx_description
1 polymer ?
#
loop_
_entity_poly.entity_id
_entity_poly.type
_entity_poly.pdbx_seq_one_letter_code
_entity_poly.pdbx_strand_id
1 'polypeptide(L)'
;MSRLARLVVAVVALALVVPLGGAARVRPAPGATTSTVTTSSAGTSAAGTAGSIDSALPSGSEDDLARTYYQLLLRNTRFQESTWNAEQGTYGIENWDVVGVLGNAVLLRFGSYDPSVAGVSQEVLRDHTIRSLAAAIAANRFVDPAHGTWGARIYWDATMEAYLVAAAHLMWADLDDRTRAGVDTILRGEAGYLVDVGAEPGDPGREGGTTNGLRGGYVGDTKLEEMGARTMMLAAADAFLPGNTDRLRWREWLNRWTLNMDGLPVADRVNPTVIEGRPVSEWAGAQNIFDTFTSENHGGWNGMYQQSAATYPGRNVVQYLIAGQPIPASQLTLPNNDEIQGVLDQLGTDAGVPAELMVGDRVHFYGRSLIPLTYRAMVTGDRMAARAERMLADRLGPYVEYPPTGMLVKFRRGTGYETEARAEVAMSYLLHFWRAHLAGDVAPVSEREYFARASKVTDFGDVPGLVNQQSPKALMSAVTKPGYVKFAYLPQHDDWLFDVSAKAPSFLPSVTAVDERNSRTYTRLRDGVDASATVVRRGDSYAGYTTLPDGSVVYATTGTGDDEGSLRLRNLDMPGVPGLDGDRTFTASSGSTTLAPDGLGGGGTEQLAFTPTQARYVRMTGVQAASQWGYSMYEFEVRGPSSETNLALNQPATASSSYGEASVPAKAVDGDPATRWANSAAERPTMKGWFAVDLGASRTVSRVTIQWQEDAWPISYRIEVSDDGQNWRTVTSVPRWQDVDGQWLNVDGRAGFVVRGSTNPIAVAPTGVALSHGPADGAAGMVVQGFPAQTPAQTARLAAAPQPSGGPAALRAALNDRYLSLFNLGSSAVDKVGLTVPESGDERTLYLGRQTTTPTGLTYQVGLAAGTAAVQAPRFRLSAVRSGGQAPDGLAAEVVDSHLVRLTNSAEIAAKVTLTSVATGEQAAVTVPHGQSREVRFESGVRTPTSDLARDRITYPSSPLPPGMSDPDRAVDADARTAWTPGGSDRRLVVNLGVNADVRRATVRWTPAAVPSYAVEVSTDGTTWTRVADASDGQQARSFAFSASARYVSVLVGDWHRGQAALADLSVTGSHP
;
A
#
# COMPACT_ATOMS: atom_id res chain seq x y z
N MET A 1 -33.14 -31.09 16.70
CA MET A 1 -32.39 -29.94 17.26
C MET A 1 -32.10 -30.20 18.74
N SER A 2 -30.93 -30.74 19.08
CA SER A 2 -30.55 -31.05 20.46
C SER A 2 -29.87 -29.83 21.11
N ARG A 3 -29.97 -29.71 22.44
CA ARG A 3 -29.41 -28.61 23.25
C ARG A 3 -27.89 -28.41 23.08
N LEU A 4 -27.16 -29.39 22.53
CA LEU A 4 -25.72 -29.31 22.27
C LEU A 4 -25.38 -28.38 21.09
N ALA A 5 -26.17 -28.38 20.02
CA ALA A 5 -25.95 -27.49 18.86
C ALA A 5 -26.12 -26.01 19.21
N ARG A 6 -27.03 -25.69 20.15
CA ARG A 6 -27.18 -24.33 20.68
C ARG A 6 -26.03 -23.91 21.60
N LEU A 7 -25.37 -24.86 22.27
CA LEU A 7 -24.23 -24.58 23.15
C LEU A 7 -22.95 -24.34 22.34
N VAL A 8 -22.73 -25.09 21.25
CA VAL A 8 -21.60 -24.87 20.32
C VAL A 8 -21.74 -23.54 19.58
N VAL A 9 -22.95 -23.21 19.10
CA VAL A 9 -23.23 -21.90 18.51
C VAL A 9 -23.05 -20.77 19.55
N ALA A 10 -23.41 -20.98 20.81
CA ALA A 10 -23.22 -19.98 21.87
C ALA A 10 -21.74 -19.79 22.26
N VAL A 11 -20.91 -20.84 22.24
CA VAL A 11 -19.47 -20.76 22.56
C VAL A 11 -18.68 -20.15 21.40
N VAL A 12 -19.03 -20.47 20.15
CA VAL A 12 -18.43 -19.85 18.96
C VAL A 12 -18.91 -18.40 18.80
N ALA A 13 -20.16 -18.09 19.11
CA ALA A 13 -20.64 -16.70 19.18
C ALA A 13 -19.98 -15.93 20.33
N LEU A 14 -19.71 -16.54 21.49
CA LEU A 14 -18.96 -15.85 22.57
C LEU A 14 -17.50 -15.53 22.16
N ALA A 15 -16.88 -16.34 21.29
CA ALA A 15 -15.55 -16.07 20.77
C ALA A 15 -15.54 -15.00 19.65
N LEU A 16 -16.60 -14.93 18.85
CA LEU A 16 -16.77 -13.93 17.78
C LEU A 16 -17.39 -12.59 18.24
N VAL A 17 -17.91 -12.52 19.47
CA VAL A 17 -18.68 -11.38 20.02
C VAL A 17 -18.03 -10.79 21.29
N VAL A 18 -16.69 -10.81 21.43
CA VAL A 18 -16.03 -9.91 22.40
C VAL A 18 -15.59 -8.63 21.69
N PRO A 19 -16.39 -7.55 21.73
CA PRO A 19 -15.89 -6.24 21.36
C PRO A 19 -14.94 -5.76 22.47
N LEU A 20 -13.67 -5.55 22.14
CA LEU A 20 -12.81 -4.66 22.92
C LEU A 20 -13.29 -3.22 22.69
N GLY A 21 -14.16 -2.75 23.59
CA GLY A 21 -14.19 -1.37 24.08
C GLY A 21 -14.38 -0.21 23.09
N GLY A 22 -15.43 -0.21 22.26
CA GLY A 22 -15.90 0.99 21.55
C GLY A 22 -17.13 1.61 22.23
N ALA A 23 -16.95 2.62 23.09
CA ALA A 23 -18.06 3.30 23.75
C ALA A 23 -18.74 4.33 22.83
N ALA A 24 -19.91 3.98 22.27
CA ALA A 24 -20.89 4.96 21.79
C ALA A 24 -22.28 4.55 22.28
N ARG A 25 -22.78 5.24 23.31
CA ARG A 25 -24.13 5.04 23.85
C ARG A 25 -25.17 5.66 22.92
N VAL A 26 -26.09 4.84 22.39
CA VAL A 26 -27.39 5.30 21.90
C VAL A 26 -28.47 4.75 22.84
N ARG A 27 -29.33 5.64 23.34
CA ARG A 27 -30.46 5.32 24.25
C ARG A 27 -31.52 4.47 23.53
N PRO A 28 -32.10 3.41 24.15
CA PRO A 28 -33.32 2.79 23.65
C PRO A 28 -34.58 3.38 24.31
N ALA A 29 -35.65 3.49 23.54
CA ALA A 29 -37.01 3.77 24.01
C ALA A 29 -37.68 2.47 24.55
N PRO A 30 -38.66 2.54 25.48
CA PRO A 30 -39.21 1.36 26.14
C PRO A 30 -40.46 0.80 25.43
N GLY A 31 -40.56 -0.53 25.36
CA GLY A 31 -41.83 -1.21 25.05
C GLY A 31 -41.73 -2.73 24.90
N ALA A 32 -42.56 -3.44 25.69
CA ALA A 32 -43.08 -4.80 25.50
C ALA A 32 -42.28 -6.02 26.04
N THR A 33 -42.60 -6.34 27.30
CA THR A 33 -43.13 -7.63 27.81
C THR A 33 -42.43 -8.96 27.53
N THR A 34 -41.88 -9.46 28.63
CA THR A 34 -41.61 -10.84 29.08
C THR A 34 -42.52 -11.96 28.56
N SER A 35 -41.89 -13.10 28.24
CA SER A 35 -42.48 -14.43 28.48
C SER A 35 -41.38 -15.43 28.88
N THR A 36 -41.47 -15.87 30.13
CA THR A 36 -40.70 -16.90 30.81
C THR A 36 -40.98 -18.30 30.27
N VAL A 37 -39.95 -19.13 30.10
CA VAL A 37 -40.12 -20.60 30.05
C VAL A 37 -39.15 -21.26 31.03
N THR A 38 -39.77 -22.05 31.89
CA THR A 38 -39.25 -22.88 32.99
C THR A 38 -38.37 -24.04 32.52
N THR A 39 -37.40 -24.36 33.36
CA THR A 39 -36.48 -25.49 33.25
C THR A 39 -37.12 -26.78 33.79
N SER A 40 -36.83 -27.91 33.15
CA SER A 40 -36.85 -29.22 33.79
C SER A 40 -35.62 -30.05 33.40
N SER A 41 -34.99 -30.57 34.46
CA SER A 41 -34.01 -31.67 34.59
C SER A 41 -34.62 -33.01 34.17
N ALA A 42 -33.95 -34.15 33.98
CA ALA A 42 -32.57 -34.62 33.89
C ALA A 42 -32.70 -36.10 33.44
N GLY A 43 -31.69 -36.68 32.81
CA GLY A 43 -31.64 -38.11 32.50
C GLY A 43 -30.31 -38.50 31.85
N THR A 44 -29.65 -39.48 32.44
CA THR A 44 -28.22 -39.83 32.37
C THR A 44 -27.80 -40.77 31.23
N SER A 45 -26.55 -40.57 30.79
CA SER A 45 -25.51 -41.51 30.33
C SER A 45 -25.76 -42.46 29.15
N ALA A 46 -24.94 -42.31 28.10
CA ALA A 46 -24.18 -43.40 27.46
C ALA A 46 -23.03 -42.82 26.62
N ALA A 47 -21.84 -43.42 26.75
CA ALA A 47 -20.67 -43.15 25.92
C ALA A 47 -20.87 -43.72 24.50
N GLY A 48 -20.45 -42.97 23.48
CA GLY A 48 -20.47 -43.43 22.09
C GLY A 48 -19.93 -42.37 21.13
N THR A 49 -18.78 -42.69 20.52
CA THR A 49 -18.27 -42.25 19.20
C THR A 49 -18.23 -40.75 18.86
N ALA A 50 -17.03 -40.26 18.54
CA ALA A 50 -16.80 -38.97 17.89
C ALA A 50 -17.68 -38.86 16.64
N GLY A 51 -18.73 -38.03 16.73
CA GLY A 51 -19.70 -37.85 15.67
C GLY A 51 -19.14 -36.95 14.58
N SER A 52 -19.22 -37.42 13.33
CA SER A 52 -19.07 -36.60 12.13
C SER A 52 -20.05 -35.45 12.17
N ILE A 53 -19.59 -34.25 11.82
CA ILE A 53 -20.42 -33.06 11.64
C ILE A 53 -21.19 -33.23 10.34
N ASP A 54 -22.20 -34.09 10.35
CA ASP A 54 -23.20 -34.18 9.30
C ASP A 54 -24.45 -33.46 9.80
N SER A 55 -24.40 -32.12 9.72
CA SER A 55 -25.59 -31.29 9.73
C SER A 55 -25.55 -30.46 8.46
N ALA A 56 -26.31 -30.90 7.45
CA ALA A 56 -26.57 -30.18 6.22
C ALA A 56 -26.73 -28.68 6.49
N LEU A 57 -25.81 -27.88 5.94
CA LEU A 57 -25.87 -26.43 5.98
C LEU A 57 -26.95 -25.97 4.97
N PRO A 58 -27.91 -25.11 5.34
CA PRO A 58 -28.99 -24.73 4.44
C PRO A 58 -28.48 -23.92 3.24
N SER A 59 -29.02 -24.18 2.06
CA SER A 59 -28.89 -23.30 0.90
C SER A 59 -29.78 -22.05 1.07
N GLY A 60 -29.27 -20.86 0.72
CA GLY A 60 -30.11 -19.70 0.39
C GLY A 60 -30.26 -18.54 1.39
N SER A 61 -29.25 -18.20 2.21
CA SER A 61 -29.28 -16.99 3.06
C SER A 61 -27.98 -16.17 3.04
N GLU A 62 -27.29 -16.15 1.91
CA GLU A 62 -25.98 -15.49 1.76
C GLU A 62 -26.09 -13.96 1.73
N ASP A 63 -25.14 -13.30 2.41
CA ASP A 63 -24.85 -11.88 2.22
C ASP A 63 -24.45 -11.60 0.76
N ASP A 64 -24.63 -10.36 0.31
CA ASP A 64 -24.36 -9.94 -1.07
C ASP A 64 -22.89 -10.15 -1.47
N LEU A 65 -21.95 -9.99 -0.54
CA LEU A 65 -20.53 -10.27 -0.77
C LEU A 65 -20.25 -11.77 -0.91
N ALA A 66 -20.80 -12.61 -0.03
CA ALA A 66 -20.71 -14.06 -0.16
C ALA A 66 -21.24 -14.52 -1.53
N ARG A 67 -22.39 -14.01 -1.96
CA ARG A 67 -22.95 -14.32 -3.28
C ARG A 67 -22.00 -13.91 -4.41
N THR A 68 -21.38 -12.73 -4.30
CA THR A 68 -20.39 -12.24 -5.28
C THR A 68 -19.20 -13.19 -5.39
N TYR A 69 -18.64 -13.65 -4.26
CA TYR A 69 -17.51 -14.59 -4.24
C TYR A 69 -17.91 -15.98 -4.75
N TYR A 70 -19.12 -16.45 -4.45
CA TYR A 70 -19.63 -17.70 -5.03
C TYR A 70 -19.76 -17.62 -6.55
N GLN A 71 -20.31 -16.54 -7.08
CA GLN A 71 -20.40 -16.30 -8.53
C GLN A 71 -19.02 -16.17 -9.18
N LEU A 72 -18.05 -15.59 -8.47
CA LEU A 72 -16.66 -15.52 -8.89
C LEU A 72 -16.06 -16.92 -9.06
N LEU A 73 -16.26 -17.81 -8.08
CA LEU A 73 -15.82 -19.20 -8.15
C LEU A 73 -16.49 -19.95 -9.32
N LEU A 74 -17.79 -19.76 -9.54
CA LEU A 74 -18.50 -20.35 -10.68
C LEU A 74 -17.85 -19.92 -12.01
N ARG A 75 -17.67 -18.62 -12.25
CA ARG A 75 -17.03 -18.09 -13.47
C ARG A 75 -15.62 -18.62 -13.67
N ASN A 76 -14.84 -18.68 -12.58
CA ASN A 76 -13.46 -19.17 -12.59
C ASN A 76 -13.37 -20.70 -12.80
N THR A 77 -14.46 -21.45 -12.63
CA THR A 77 -14.47 -22.92 -12.82
C THR A 77 -14.08 -23.31 -14.25
N ARG A 78 -14.33 -22.46 -15.25
CA ARG A 78 -13.87 -22.69 -16.64
C ARG A 78 -12.35 -22.72 -16.75
N PHE A 79 -11.67 -21.85 -16.01
CA PHE A 79 -10.21 -21.90 -15.90
C PHE A 79 -9.79 -23.18 -15.19
N GLN A 80 -10.38 -23.49 -14.02
CA GLN A 80 -10.03 -24.70 -13.27
C GLN A 80 -10.22 -25.98 -14.10
N GLU A 81 -11.29 -26.10 -14.88
CA GLU A 81 -11.50 -27.25 -15.76
C GLU A 81 -10.52 -27.28 -16.94
N SER A 82 -9.95 -26.14 -17.35
CA SER A 82 -8.92 -26.12 -18.39
C SER A 82 -7.60 -26.74 -17.93
N THR A 83 -7.38 -26.90 -16.62
CA THR A 83 -6.20 -27.56 -16.05
C THR A 83 -6.42 -29.05 -15.79
N TRP A 84 -7.62 -29.58 -16.10
CA TRP A 84 -7.92 -31.00 -16.00
C TRP A 84 -7.07 -31.81 -16.99
N ASN A 85 -6.28 -32.76 -16.46
CA ASN A 85 -5.52 -33.67 -17.28
C ASN A 85 -6.33 -34.94 -17.55
N ALA A 86 -6.85 -35.08 -18.77
CA ALA A 86 -7.66 -36.23 -19.18
C ALA A 86 -6.88 -37.56 -19.19
N GLU A 87 -5.58 -37.53 -19.42
CA GLU A 87 -4.72 -38.74 -19.43
C GLU A 87 -4.46 -39.25 -18.01
N GLN A 88 -4.19 -38.33 -17.07
CA GLN A 88 -4.01 -38.65 -15.66
C GLN A 88 -5.35 -38.89 -14.95
N GLY A 89 -6.44 -38.32 -15.47
CA GLY A 89 -7.76 -38.36 -14.86
C GLY A 89 -7.82 -37.57 -13.55
N THR A 90 -7.02 -36.51 -13.43
CA THR A 90 -6.91 -35.61 -12.26
C THR A 90 -6.50 -34.19 -12.68
N TYR A 91 -6.64 -33.21 -11.80
CA TYR A 91 -5.85 -31.97 -11.90
C TYR A 91 -4.38 -32.24 -11.55
N GLY A 92 -3.46 -31.45 -12.11
CA GLY A 92 -2.02 -31.62 -11.90
C GLY A 92 -1.52 -31.22 -10.51
N ILE A 93 -0.60 -32.00 -9.94
CA ILE A 93 0.09 -31.69 -8.67
C ILE A 93 1.31 -30.78 -8.93
N GLU A 94 2.06 -31.05 -10.00
CA GLU A 94 3.34 -30.36 -10.31
C GLU A 94 3.17 -28.84 -10.48
N ASN A 95 2.02 -28.40 -11.00
CA ASN A 95 1.68 -26.99 -11.20
C ASN A 95 0.74 -26.44 -10.11
N TRP A 96 0.44 -27.22 -9.07
CA TRP A 96 -0.53 -26.88 -8.02
C TRP A 96 -1.97 -26.64 -8.52
N ASP A 97 -2.33 -27.17 -9.69
CA ASP A 97 -3.69 -27.07 -10.23
C ASP A 97 -4.71 -27.75 -9.30
N VAL A 98 -4.29 -28.82 -8.61
CA VAL A 98 -5.12 -29.56 -7.66
C VAL A 98 -5.57 -28.71 -6.45
N VAL A 99 -4.89 -27.62 -6.12
CA VAL A 99 -5.28 -26.73 -5.01
C VAL A 99 -6.62 -26.05 -5.26
N GLY A 100 -6.97 -25.85 -6.54
CA GLY A 100 -8.24 -25.24 -6.94
C GLY A 100 -9.48 -26.06 -6.53
N VAL A 101 -9.30 -27.31 -6.09
CA VAL A 101 -10.40 -28.16 -5.60
C VAL A 101 -11.07 -27.63 -4.33
N LEU A 102 -10.42 -26.75 -3.55
CA LEU A 102 -11.11 -26.08 -2.43
C LEU A 102 -12.29 -25.22 -2.93
N GLY A 103 -12.08 -24.47 -4.01
CA GLY A 103 -13.15 -23.72 -4.67
C GLY A 103 -14.27 -24.64 -5.18
N ASN A 104 -13.90 -25.81 -5.73
CA ASN A 104 -14.89 -26.81 -6.16
C ASN A 104 -15.68 -27.37 -4.98
N ALA A 105 -15.02 -27.74 -3.88
CA ALA A 105 -15.67 -28.24 -2.68
C ALA A 105 -16.68 -27.23 -2.12
N VAL A 106 -16.33 -25.92 -2.12
CA VAL A 106 -17.28 -24.86 -1.76
C VAL A 106 -18.48 -24.82 -2.70
N LEU A 107 -18.27 -24.83 -4.02
CA LEU A 107 -19.36 -24.85 -5.00
C LEU A 107 -20.27 -26.09 -4.89
N LEU A 108 -19.70 -27.23 -4.50
CA LEU A 108 -20.41 -28.51 -4.38
C LEU A 108 -21.20 -28.67 -3.08
N ARG A 109 -20.85 -27.91 -2.03
CA ARG A 109 -21.44 -28.02 -0.69
C ARG A 109 -22.31 -26.84 -0.30
N PHE A 110 -22.09 -25.68 -0.89
CA PHE A 110 -22.75 -24.44 -0.51
C PHE A 110 -23.40 -23.77 -1.74
N GLY A 111 -24.21 -22.75 -1.48
CA GLY A 111 -24.86 -21.95 -2.51
C GLY A 111 -25.77 -22.72 -3.46
N SER A 112 -25.97 -22.16 -4.65
CA SER A 112 -26.77 -22.76 -5.73
C SER A 112 -25.90 -22.88 -6.98
N TYR A 113 -25.50 -24.12 -7.29
CA TYR A 113 -24.60 -24.41 -8.40
C TYR A 113 -25.28 -24.16 -9.76
N ASP A 114 -24.61 -23.40 -10.64
CA ASP A 114 -25.07 -23.15 -12.01
C ASP A 114 -24.08 -23.74 -13.04
N PRO A 115 -24.43 -24.86 -13.70
CA PRO A 115 -23.55 -25.50 -14.69
C PRO A 115 -23.37 -24.64 -15.95
N SER A 116 -24.31 -23.75 -16.27
CA SER A 116 -24.20 -22.87 -17.45
C SER A 116 -23.12 -21.82 -17.27
N VAL A 117 -22.97 -21.30 -16.05
CA VAL A 117 -21.88 -20.38 -15.69
C VAL A 117 -20.57 -21.15 -15.55
N ALA A 118 -20.56 -22.25 -14.79
CA ALA A 118 -19.37 -23.04 -14.51
C ALA A 118 -18.75 -23.70 -15.75
N GLY A 119 -19.54 -23.97 -16.79
CA GLY A 119 -19.08 -24.63 -18.02
C GLY A 119 -18.90 -26.14 -17.88
N VAL A 120 -19.29 -26.72 -16.74
CA VAL A 120 -19.20 -28.15 -16.43
C VAL A 120 -20.40 -28.55 -15.57
N SER A 121 -20.82 -29.82 -15.63
CA SER A 121 -21.91 -30.30 -14.77
C SER A 121 -21.44 -30.48 -13.33
N GLN A 122 -22.37 -30.36 -12.37
CA GLN A 122 -22.05 -30.56 -10.95
C GLN A 122 -21.52 -31.98 -10.67
N GLU A 123 -22.04 -32.98 -11.37
CA GLU A 123 -21.61 -34.38 -11.25
C GLU A 123 -20.17 -34.58 -11.73
N VAL A 124 -19.83 -34.05 -12.91
CA VAL A 124 -18.47 -34.12 -13.45
C VAL A 124 -17.49 -33.36 -12.55
N LEU A 125 -17.85 -32.15 -12.10
CA LEU A 125 -17.00 -31.38 -11.18
C LEU A 125 -16.76 -32.13 -9.86
N ARG A 126 -17.80 -32.80 -9.32
CA ARG A 126 -17.68 -33.63 -8.12
C ARG A 126 -16.73 -34.80 -8.34
N ASP A 127 -16.88 -35.52 -9.44
CA ASP A 127 -16.01 -36.65 -9.78
C ASP A 127 -14.55 -36.21 -9.97
N HIS A 128 -14.31 -35.15 -10.75
CA HIS A 128 -12.98 -34.56 -10.94
C HIS A 128 -12.33 -34.15 -9.60
N THR A 129 -13.13 -33.55 -8.70
CA THR A 129 -12.69 -33.13 -7.37
C THR A 129 -12.29 -34.32 -6.50
N ILE A 130 -13.12 -35.36 -6.41
CA ILE A 130 -12.84 -36.55 -5.58
C ILE A 130 -11.61 -37.31 -6.11
N ARG A 131 -11.53 -37.52 -7.43
CA ARG A 131 -10.38 -38.22 -8.04
C ARG A 131 -9.08 -37.47 -7.80
N SER A 132 -9.08 -36.15 -7.96
CA SER A 132 -7.89 -35.34 -7.77
C SER A 132 -7.45 -35.29 -6.30
N LEU A 133 -8.41 -35.20 -5.35
CA LEU A 133 -8.11 -35.33 -3.93
C LEU A 133 -7.46 -36.69 -3.62
N ALA A 134 -8.09 -37.79 -4.03
CA ALA A 134 -7.58 -39.13 -3.78
C ALA A 134 -6.17 -39.34 -4.35
N ALA A 135 -5.92 -38.89 -5.57
CA ALA A 135 -4.61 -39.00 -6.21
C ALA A 135 -3.53 -38.15 -5.53
N ALA A 136 -3.82 -36.89 -5.22
CA ALA A 136 -2.87 -36.02 -4.53
C ALA A 136 -2.53 -36.53 -3.13
N ILE A 137 -3.53 -36.99 -2.37
CA ILE A 137 -3.33 -37.56 -1.04
C ILE A 137 -2.49 -38.85 -1.13
N ALA A 138 -2.75 -39.72 -2.10
CA ALA A 138 -1.98 -40.96 -2.29
C ALA A 138 -0.53 -40.70 -2.72
N ALA A 139 -0.27 -39.64 -3.49
CA ALA A 139 1.05 -39.27 -3.98
C ALA A 139 1.88 -38.45 -2.96
N ASN A 140 1.33 -38.13 -1.80
CA ASN A 140 2.05 -37.39 -0.77
C ASN A 140 3.05 -38.30 -0.02
N ARG A 141 4.25 -37.80 0.25
CA ARG A 141 5.34 -38.56 0.89
C ARG A 141 5.02 -39.10 2.30
N PHE A 142 4.12 -38.48 3.05
CA PHE A 142 3.74 -39.02 4.37
C PHE A 142 2.81 -40.22 4.23
N VAL A 143 2.06 -40.31 3.13
CA VAL A 143 1.17 -41.42 2.81
C VAL A 143 1.92 -42.53 2.10
N ASP A 144 2.79 -42.18 1.14
CA ASP A 144 3.71 -43.10 0.47
C ASP A 144 5.17 -42.63 0.61
N PRO A 145 5.88 -43.05 1.67
CA PRO A 145 7.27 -42.67 1.88
C PRO A 145 8.25 -43.20 0.83
N ALA A 146 7.87 -44.19 0.02
CA ALA A 146 8.75 -44.82 -0.96
C ALA A 146 8.63 -44.17 -2.34
N HIS A 147 7.42 -43.73 -2.72
CA HIS A 147 7.14 -43.23 -4.07
C HIS A 147 6.41 -41.89 -4.11
N GLY A 148 6.13 -41.28 -2.96
CA GLY A 148 5.50 -39.96 -2.88
C GLY A 148 6.34 -38.89 -3.58
N THR A 149 5.65 -38.02 -4.31
CA THR A 149 6.27 -37.03 -5.21
C THR A 149 6.27 -35.61 -4.65
N TRP A 150 5.55 -35.36 -3.55
CA TRP A 150 5.41 -34.05 -2.91
C TRP A 150 5.15 -34.15 -1.40
N GLY A 151 5.30 -33.04 -0.67
CA GLY A 151 5.15 -32.90 0.79
C GLY A 151 6.49 -32.61 1.51
N ALA A 152 6.43 -32.22 2.80
CA ALA A 152 7.57 -31.85 3.66
C ALA A 152 8.39 -30.62 3.26
N ARG A 153 7.88 -29.76 2.36
CA ARG A 153 8.46 -28.44 2.12
C ARG A 153 7.61 -27.38 2.84
N ILE A 154 8.26 -26.62 3.70
CA ILE A 154 7.59 -25.74 4.66
C ILE A 154 6.77 -24.61 4.00
N TYR A 155 7.24 -24.07 2.88
CA TYR A 155 6.62 -22.88 2.30
C TYR A 155 5.48 -23.23 1.34
N TRP A 156 5.80 -23.92 0.23
CA TRP A 156 4.82 -24.24 -0.80
C TRP A 156 4.00 -25.48 -0.43
N ASP A 157 4.63 -26.63 -0.20
CA ASP A 157 3.91 -27.88 0.01
C ASP A 157 2.98 -27.80 1.23
N ALA A 158 3.46 -27.34 2.39
CA ALA A 158 2.63 -27.20 3.59
C ALA A 158 1.43 -26.27 3.38
N THR A 159 1.62 -25.14 2.69
CA THR A 159 0.52 -24.21 2.35
C THR A 159 -0.52 -24.91 1.47
N MET A 160 -0.08 -25.65 0.46
CA MET A 160 -0.96 -26.35 -0.47
C MET A 160 -1.66 -27.57 0.14
N GLU A 161 -0.98 -28.30 1.02
CA GLU A 161 -1.56 -29.38 1.82
C GLU A 161 -2.73 -28.86 2.67
N ALA A 162 -2.60 -27.69 3.31
CA ALA A 162 -3.66 -27.14 4.15
C ALA A 162 -4.94 -26.79 3.36
N TYR A 163 -4.81 -26.33 2.11
CA TYR A 163 -5.97 -26.13 1.23
C TYR A 163 -6.62 -27.46 0.82
N LEU A 164 -5.81 -28.48 0.50
CA LEU A 164 -6.30 -29.81 0.14
C LEU A 164 -6.99 -30.50 1.31
N VAL A 165 -6.45 -30.38 2.52
CA VAL A 165 -7.06 -30.88 3.76
C VAL A 165 -8.41 -30.19 3.99
N ALA A 166 -8.49 -28.87 3.84
CA ALA A 166 -9.75 -28.15 3.95
C ALA A 166 -10.79 -28.65 2.93
N ALA A 167 -10.39 -28.82 1.68
CA ALA A 167 -11.25 -29.35 0.62
C ALA A 167 -11.71 -30.78 0.92
N ALA A 168 -10.80 -31.63 1.40
CA ALA A 168 -11.11 -33.01 1.77
C ALA A 168 -12.11 -33.10 2.93
N HIS A 169 -11.98 -32.26 3.95
CA HIS A 169 -12.94 -32.21 5.06
C HIS A 169 -14.31 -31.65 4.66
N LEU A 170 -14.38 -30.71 3.73
CA LEU A 170 -15.67 -30.31 3.13
C LEU A 170 -16.31 -31.44 2.31
N MET A 171 -15.48 -32.27 1.68
CA MET A 171 -15.90 -33.42 0.87
C MET A 171 -15.94 -34.75 1.64
N TRP A 172 -15.78 -34.74 2.97
CA TRP A 172 -15.41 -35.93 3.76
C TRP A 172 -16.32 -37.16 3.58
N ALA A 173 -17.62 -36.93 3.42
CA ALA A 173 -18.62 -37.99 3.21
C ALA A 173 -18.50 -38.68 1.84
N ASP A 174 -17.95 -38.00 0.83
CA ASP A 174 -17.78 -38.53 -0.52
C ASP A 174 -16.43 -39.24 -0.72
N LEU A 175 -15.50 -39.15 0.24
CA LEU A 175 -14.19 -39.78 0.17
C LEU A 175 -14.24 -41.23 0.67
N ASP A 176 -13.38 -42.09 0.13
CA ASP A 176 -13.21 -43.46 0.64
C ASP A 176 -12.35 -43.49 1.92
N ASP A 177 -12.38 -44.62 2.63
CA ASP A 177 -11.65 -44.79 3.90
C ASP A 177 -10.14 -44.63 3.74
N ARG A 178 -9.58 -45.05 2.60
CA ARG A 178 -8.15 -44.94 2.31
C ARG A 178 -7.75 -43.47 2.19
N THR A 179 -8.52 -42.68 1.45
CA THR A 179 -8.29 -41.26 1.25
C THR A 179 -8.42 -40.51 2.56
N ARG A 180 -9.48 -40.78 3.35
CA ARG A 180 -9.65 -40.20 4.69
C ARG A 180 -8.47 -40.50 5.62
N ALA A 181 -8.01 -41.75 5.66
CA ALA A 181 -6.83 -42.13 6.44
C ALA A 181 -5.55 -41.44 5.95
N GLY A 182 -5.44 -41.20 4.63
CA GLY A 182 -4.36 -40.44 4.03
C GLY A 182 -4.35 -38.98 4.48
N VAL A 183 -5.50 -38.29 4.51
CA VAL A 183 -5.63 -36.91 5.02
C VAL A 183 -5.11 -36.81 6.46
N ASP A 184 -5.56 -37.70 7.33
CA ASP A 184 -5.11 -37.75 8.72
C ASP A 184 -3.60 -38.02 8.84
N THR A 185 -3.03 -38.77 7.90
CA THR A 185 -1.60 -39.08 7.85
C THR A 185 -0.79 -37.87 7.42
N ILE A 186 -1.24 -37.12 6.41
CA ILE A 186 -0.63 -35.83 6.00
C ILE A 186 -0.67 -34.84 7.16
N LEU A 187 -1.83 -34.66 7.80
CA LEU A 187 -1.99 -33.76 8.95
C LEU A 187 -0.99 -34.06 10.07
N ARG A 188 -0.83 -35.33 10.45
CA ARG A 188 0.15 -35.75 11.47
C ARG A 188 1.58 -35.57 11.00
N GLY A 189 1.86 -35.98 9.75
CA GLY A 189 3.18 -35.98 9.15
C GLY A 189 3.76 -34.58 9.01
N GLU A 190 3.04 -33.68 8.34
CA GLU A 190 3.52 -32.33 8.07
C GLU A 190 3.55 -31.47 9.34
N ALA A 191 2.52 -31.53 10.20
CA ALA A 191 2.54 -30.79 11.45
C ALA A 191 3.65 -31.27 12.40
N GLY A 192 3.90 -32.59 12.44
CA GLY A 192 5.05 -33.18 13.13
C GLY A 192 6.36 -32.65 12.55
N TYR A 193 6.52 -32.69 11.23
CA TYR A 193 7.69 -32.19 10.52
C TYR A 193 7.98 -30.71 10.81
N LEU A 194 6.97 -29.83 10.72
CA LEU A 194 7.10 -28.40 11.01
C LEU A 194 7.55 -28.13 12.45
N VAL A 195 7.03 -28.89 13.41
CA VAL A 195 7.42 -28.79 14.81
C VAL A 195 8.85 -29.31 15.03
N ASP A 196 9.23 -30.37 14.35
CA ASP A 196 10.54 -31.01 14.51
C ASP A 196 11.66 -30.19 13.86
N VAL A 197 11.37 -29.48 12.75
CA VAL A 197 12.27 -28.46 12.19
C VAL A 197 12.47 -27.32 13.19
N GLY A 198 11.39 -26.91 13.87
CA GLY A 198 11.44 -25.85 14.88
C GLY A 198 11.90 -24.51 14.30
N ALA A 199 12.67 -23.74 15.08
CA ALA A 199 13.00 -22.35 14.75
C ALA A 199 14.28 -22.15 13.91
N GLU A 200 15.03 -23.19 13.56
CA GLU A 200 16.33 -23.07 12.87
C GLU A 200 16.25 -23.53 11.39
N PRO A 201 17.00 -22.90 10.45
CA PRO A 201 16.60 -22.79 9.04
C PRO A 201 17.15 -23.87 8.09
N GLY A 202 17.66 -24.98 8.61
CA GLY A 202 17.99 -26.13 7.78
C GLY A 202 16.72 -26.88 7.42
N ASP A 203 15.96 -26.41 6.44
CA ASP A 203 14.92 -27.22 5.78
C ASP A 203 15.64 -28.14 4.78
N PRO A 204 15.81 -29.44 5.07
CA PRO A 204 16.47 -30.37 4.15
C PRO A 204 15.74 -30.54 2.81
N GLY A 205 14.49 -30.08 2.69
CA GLY A 205 13.69 -30.07 1.48
C GLY A 205 13.73 -28.76 0.68
N ARG A 206 14.36 -27.69 1.20
CA ARG A 206 14.46 -26.38 0.53
C ARG A 206 15.75 -26.24 -0.27
N GLU A 207 15.63 -25.98 -1.58
CA GLU A 207 16.71 -25.37 -2.34
C GLU A 207 16.75 -23.85 -2.05
N GLY A 208 17.85 -23.37 -1.46
CA GLY A 208 18.19 -21.94 -1.39
C GLY A 208 17.53 -21.11 -0.27
N GLY A 209 18.29 -20.91 0.82
CA GLY A 209 18.13 -19.76 1.73
C GLY A 209 17.64 -20.08 3.14
N THR A 210 18.08 -19.28 4.11
CA THR A 210 17.64 -19.35 5.52
C THR A 210 16.32 -18.58 5.69
N THR A 211 15.51 -18.93 6.69
CA THR A 211 14.29 -18.17 7.05
C THR A 211 14.49 -17.22 8.22
N ASN A 212 15.71 -17.11 8.75
CA ASN A 212 16.04 -16.51 10.05
C ASN A 212 15.13 -16.93 11.23
N GLY A 213 14.30 -17.96 11.06
CA GLY A 213 13.42 -18.50 12.09
C GLY A 213 12.56 -17.44 12.79
N LEU A 214 12.47 -17.57 14.11
CA LEU A 214 11.82 -16.60 14.99
C LEU A 214 12.65 -15.32 15.24
N ARG A 215 13.78 -15.13 14.55
CA ARG A 215 14.59 -13.89 14.67
C ARG A 215 14.10 -12.80 13.70
N GLY A 216 13.56 -13.17 12.54
CA GLY A 216 13.07 -12.23 11.52
C GLY A 216 14.16 -11.62 10.61
N GLY A 217 13.83 -10.54 9.90
CA GLY A 217 14.75 -9.88 8.93
C GLY A 217 14.44 -8.42 8.55
N TYR A 218 14.45 -7.46 9.47
CA TYR A 218 13.95 -6.10 9.21
C TYR A 218 14.56 -5.27 8.05
N VAL A 219 15.73 -5.59 7.48
CA VAL A 219 16.33 -4.85 6.33
C VAL A 219 16.38 -5.72 5.10
N GLY A 220 15.72 -5.27 4.04
CA GLY A 220 15.69 -5.92 2.74
C GLY A 220 14.78 -7.14 2.66
N ASP A 221 14.43 -7.80 3.77
CA ASP A 221 13.61 -9.01 3.75
C ASP A 221 13.05 -9.37 5.13
N THR A 222 11.90 -8.76 5.49
CA THR A 222 11.21 -8.91 6.76
C THR A 222 10.81 -10.37 7.06
N LYS A 223 10.69 -11.32 6.12
CA LYS A 223 10.31 -12.72 6.47
C LYS A 223 8.93 -12.91 7.15
N LEU A 224 8.03 -11.93 7.08
CA LEU A 224 6.70 -12.04 7.72
C LEU A 224 5.93 -13.23 7.11
N GLU A 225 5.88 -13.29 5.79
CA GLU A 225 5.18 -14.32 5.04
C GLU A 225 5.76 -15.72 5.24
N GLU A 226 7.07 -15.84 5.49
CA GLU A 226 7.71 -17.12 5.79
C GLU A 226 7.29 -17.66 7.17
N MET A 227 7.12 -16.80 8.17
CA MET A 227 6.59 -17.22 9.48
C MET A 227 5.12 -17.61 9.37
N GLY A 228 4.33 -16.84 8.63
CA GLY A 228 2.92 -17.15 8.38
C GLY A 228 2.69 -18.49 7.68
N ALA A 229 3.49 -18.83 6.66
CA ALA A 229 3.37 -20.10 5.93
C ALA A 229 3.43 -21.34 6.85
N ARG A 230 4.24 -21.28 7.91
CA ARG A 230 4.40 -22.36 8.90
C ARG A 230 3.18 -22.61 9.77
N THR A 231 2.23 -21.69 9.79
CA THR A 231 1.06 -21.77 10.66
C THR A 231 -0.04 -22.66 10.08
N MET A 232 -0.13 -22.80 8.76
CA MET A 232 -1.32 -23.36 8.10
C MET A 232 -1.56 -24.83 8.44
N MET A 233 -0.54 -25.68 8.30
CA MET A 233 -0.67 -27.11 8.63
C MET A 233 -0.71 -27.38 10.13
N LEU A 234 -0.08 -26.52 10.95
CA LEU A 234 -0.23 -26.59 12.41
C LEU A 234 -1.68 -26.28 12.83
N ALA A 235 -2.30 -25.25 12.24
CA ALA A 235 -3.69 -24.90 12.47
C ALA A 235 -4.64 -26.00 11.98
N ALA A 236 -4.41 -26.55 10.79
CA ALA A 236 -5.22 -27.65 10.27
C ALA A 236 -5.14 -28.91 11.16
N ALA A 237 -3.94 -29.32 11.57
CA ALA A 237 -3.78 -30.50 12.43
C ALA A 237 -4.40 -30.30 13.82
N ASP A 238 -4.20 -29.13 14.42
CA ASP A 238 -4.80 -28.80 15.72
C ASP A 238 -6.34 -28.66 15.65
N ALA A 239 -6.90 -28.24 14.52
CA ALA A 239 -8.35 -28.16 14.29
C ALA A 239 -8.97 -29.55 14.04
N PHE A 240 -8.43 -30.34 13.12
CA PHE A 240 -9.07 -31.59 12.67
C PHE A 240 -8.71 -32.81 13.51
N LEU A 241 -7.62 -32.78 14.28
CA LEU A 241 -7.20 -33.89 15.15
C LEU A 241 -7.20 -33.49 16.64
N PRO A 242 -8.35 -33.06 17.21
CA PRO A 242 -8.40 -32.48 18.56
C PRO A 242 -8.01 -33.46 19.69
N GLY A 243 -8.03 -34.77 19.41
CA GLY A 243 -7.65 -35.83 20.35
C GLY A 243 -6.21 -36.36 20.19
N ASN A 244 -5.41 -35.78 19.29
CA ASN A 244 -4.04 -36.24 19.08
C ASN A 244 -3.14 -35.88 20.28
N THR A 245 -2.21 -36.77 20.64
CA THR A 245 -1.26 -36.58 21.73
C THR A 245 -0.28 -35.42 21.49
N ASP A 246 0.04 -35.12 20.23
CA ASP A 246 0.94 -34.02 19.85
C ASP A 246 0.26 -32.66 19.72
N ARG A 247 -1.07 -32.59 19.90
CA ARG A 247 -1.86 -31.37 19.71
C ARG A 247 -1.31 -30.17 20.48
N LEU A 248 -0.93 -30.35 21.75
CA LEU A 248 -0.37 -29.25 22.55
C LEU A 248 0.99 -28.78 22.01
N ARG A 249 1.79 -29.69 21.44
CA ARG A 249 3.07 -29.39 20.79
C ARG A 249 2.85 -28.57 19.52
N TRP A 250 1.86 -28.95 18.71
CA TRP A 250 1.45 -28.19 17.52
C TRP A 250 0.92 -26.81 17.90
N ARG A 251 0.05 -26.72 18.91
CA ARG A 251 -0.53 -25.45 19.38
C ARG A 251 0.53 -24.48 19.88
N GLU A 252 1.53 -24.96 20.62
CA GLU A 252 2.66 -24.15 21.07
C GLU A 252 3.40 -23.51 19.89
N TRP A 253 3.71 -24.28 18.85
CA TRP A 253 4.39 -23.77 17.67
C TRP A 253 3.51 -22.90 16.77
N LEU A 254 2.21 -23.21 16.64
CA LEU A 254 1.25 -22.35 15.96
C LEU A 254 1.24 -20.96 16.60
N ASN A 255 1.16 -20.90 17.93
CA ASN A 255 1.17 -19.64 18.67
C ASN A 255 2.50 -18.90 18.47
N ARG A 256 3.65 -19.59 18.54
CA ARG A 256 4.96 -18.97 18.31
C ARG A 256 5.08 -18.35 16.93
N TRP A 257 4.74 -19.08 15.87
CA TRP A 257 4.83 -18.57 14.51
C TRP A 257 3.87 -17.41 14.26
N THR A 258 2.61 -17.56 14.69
CA THR A 258 1.59 -16.53 14.46
C THR A 258 1.93 -15.23 15.20
N LEU A 259 2.32 -15.31 16.47
CA LEU A 259 2.58 -14.12 17.29
C LEU A 259 3.95 -13.47 17.03
N ASN A 260 4.86 -14.13 16.29
CA ASN A 260 6.10 -13.51 15.81
C ASN A 260 6.00 -12.95 14.39
N MET A 261 5.01 -13.36 13.61
CA MET A 261 4.85 -13.00 12.21
C MET A 261 4.91 -11.47 12.02
N ASP A 262 4.09 -10.75 12.77
CA ASP A 262 3.97 -9.29 12.71
C ASP A 262 5.17 -8.57 13.34
N GLY A 263 6.01 -9.30 14.08
CA GLY A 263 7.16 -8.77 14.83
C GLY A 263 6.78 -7.72 15.86
N LEU A 264 7.75 -7.27 16.65
CA LEU A 264 7.59 -6.09 17.50
C LEU A 264 8.54 -4.98 17.02
N PRO A 265 8.06 -3.73 16.87
CA PRO A 265 8.94 -2.58 17.00
C PRO A 265 9.69 -2.66 18.32
N VAL A 266 10.92 -2.16 18.35
CA VAL A 266 11.80 -2.34 19.51
C VAL A 266 11.19 -1.78 20.78
N ALA A 267 10.53 -0.62 20.66
CA ALA A 267 9.86 0.05 21.76
C ALA A 267 8.56 -0.64 22.21
N ASP A 268 7.94 -1.49 21.39
CA ASP A 268 6.70 -2.20 21.75
C ASP A 268 6.94 -3.43 22.64
N ARG A 269 8.20 -3.76 22.96
CA ARG A 269 8.53 -4.78 23.96
C ARG A 269 7.95 -4.50 25.35
N VAL A 270 7.47 -3.28 25.57
CA VAL A 270 6.78 -2.86 26.80
C VAL A 270 5.30 -3.31 26.83
N ASN A 271 4.78 -3.91 25.75
CA ASN A 271 3.41 -4.38 25.67
C ASN A 271 3.14 -5.51 26.67
N PRO A 272 2.34 -5.27 27.73
CA PRO A 272 2.12 -6.24 28.78
C PRO A 272 0.87 -7.09 28.53
N THR A 273 0.26 -6.99 27.34
CA THR A 273 -0.93 -7.75 26.99
C THR A 273 -0.64 -9.25 27.04
N VAL A 274 -1.55 -10.02 27.60
CA VAL A 274 -1.44 -11.48 27.72
C VAL A 274 -2.29 -12.14 26.65
N ILE A 275 -1.67 -13.02 25.85
CA ILE A 275 -2.32 -13.84 24.82
C ILE A 275 -1.94 -15.29 25.12
N GLU A 276 -2.90 -16.23 25.08
CA GLU A 276 -2.62 -17.65 25.33
C GLU A 276 -1.85 -17.89 26.65
N GLY A 277 -2.13 -17.08 27.68
CA GLY A 277 -1.56 -17.21 29.03
C GLY A 277 -0.16 -16.60 29.23
N ARG A 278 0.49 -16.04 28.20
CA ARG A 278 1.82 -15.40 28.32
C ARG A 278 1.80 -13.97 27.74
N PRO A 279 2.62 -13.03 28.25
CA PRO A 279 2.74 -11.68 27.68
C PRO A 279 3.18 -11.72 26.20
N VAL A 280 2.73 -10.74 25.41
CA VAL A 280 3.15 -10.58 24.00
C VAL A 280 4.67 -10.57 23.88
N SER A 281 5.38 -9.87 24.77
CA SER A 281 6.85 -9.81 24.81
C SER A 281 7.54 -11.15 25.08
N GLU A 282 6.82 -12.15 25.60
CA GLU A 282 7.35 -13.50 25.81
C GLU A 282 7.09 -14.42 24.61
N TRP A 283 6.03 -14.16 23.84
CA TRP A 283 5.77 -14.84 22.58
C TRP A 283 6.65 -14.29 21.46
N ALA A 284 6.66 -12.97 21.28
CA ALA A 284 7.24 -12.27 20.14
C ALA A 284 8.68 -11.80 20.43
N GLY A 285 9.64 -12.58 19.95
CA GLY A 285 11.06 -12.23 19.98
C GLY A 285 11.59 -11.64 18.67
N ALA A 286 10.85 -11.80 17.57
CA ALA A 286 11.25 -11.31 16.25
C ALA A 286 11.20 -9.78 16.17
N GLN A 287 12.27 -9.19 15.64
CA GLN A 287 12.29 -7.78 15.23
C GLN A 287 12.08 -7.74 13.72
N ASN A 288 10.83 -7.57 13.29
CA ASN A 288 10.43 -7.80 11.91
C ASN A 288 9.96 -6.56 11.15
N ILE A 289 9.42 -5.59 11.88
CA ILE A 289 8.86 -4.36 11.30
C ILE A 289 9.61 -3.13 11.78
N PHE A 290 9.60 -2.08 10.96
CA PHE A 290 10.14 -0.78 11.35
C PHE A 290 9.26 -0.16 12.45
N ASP A 291 9.79 0.81 13.20
CA ASP A 291 8.98 1.54 14.19
C ASP A 291 7.82 2.34 13.58
N THR A 292 7.78 2.44 12.24
CA THR A 292 6.71 3.02 11.44
C THR A 292 5.76 1.96 10.85
N PHE A 293 5.88 0.71 11.28
CA PHE A 293 5.03 -0.43 10.92
C PHE A 293 5.02 -0.79 9.42
N THR A 294 6.04 -0.38 8.68
CA THR A 294 6.31 -0.91 7.34
C THR A 294 7.05 -2.24 7.41
N SER A 295 6.93 -3.06 6.36
CA SER A 295 7.76 -4.26 6.12
C SER A 295 8.47 -4.20 4.78
N GLU A 296 9.65 -4.82 4.67
CA GLU A 296 10.35 -4.99 3.39
C GLU A 296 10.31 -6.45 2.93
N ASN A 297 10.27 -6.67 1.62
CA ASN A 297 10.46 -7.98 1.02
C ASN A 297 11.28 -7.82 -0.27
N HIS A 298 12.28 -8.68 -0.47
CA HIS A 298 13.19 -8.64 -1.63
C HIS A 298 13.75 -7.24 -1.97
N GLY A 299 14.09 -6.46 -0.96
CA GLY A 299 14.74 -5.15 -1.09
C GLY A 299 13.81 -3.97 -1.34
N GLY A 300 12.48 -4.14 -1.24
CA GLY A 300 11.51 -3.05 -1.35
C GLY A 300 10.31 -3.25 -0.43
N TRP A 301 9.51 -2.21 -0.23
CA TRP A 301 8.22 -2.34 0.44
C TRP A 301 7.19 -2.98 -0.52
N ASN A 302 6.34 -3.87 0.00
CA ASN A 302 5.25 -4.47 -0.77
C ASN A 302 4.00 -4.61 0.12
N GLY A 303 2.89 -4.02 -0.33
CA GLY A 303 1.65 -3.97 0.42
C GLY A 303 1.03 -5.36 0.60
N MET A 304 1.01 -6.17 -0.45
CA MET A 304 0.48 -7.52 -0.40
C MET A 304 1.29 -8.48 0.51
N TYR A 305 2.61 -8.29 0.64
CA TYR A 305 3.37 -9.08 1.61
C TYR A 305 3.06 -8.64 3.04
N GLN A 306 2.93 -7.33 3.27
CA GLN A 306 2.50 -6.81 4.56
C GLN A 306 1.09 -7.28 4.94
N GLN A 307 0.18 -7.44 3.97
CA GLN A 307 -1.14 -8.07 4.16
C GLN A 307 -1.06 -9.51 4.71
N SER A 308 0.08 -10.19 4.58
CA SER A 308 0.25 -11.55 5.10
C SER A 308 0.00 -11.65 6.61
N ALA A 309 0.16 -10.54 7.34
CA ALA A 309 -0.22 -10.40 8.75
C ALA A 309 -1.66 -10.82 9.04
N ALA A 310 -2.57 -10.54 8.11
CA ALA A 310 -3.98 -10.91 8.19
C ALA A 310 -4.33 -12.12 7.29
N THR A 311 -3.60 -12.33 6.19
CA THR A 311 -3.87 -13.45 5.26
C THR A 311 -3.74 -14.81 5.95
N TYR A 312 -2.63 -15.10 6.64
CA TYR A 312 -2.41 -16.42 7.24
C TYR A 312 -3.38 -16.74 8.38
N PRO A 313 -3.63 -15.82 9.34
CA PRO A 313 -4.68 -16.01 10.34
C PRO A 313 -6.06 -16.22 9.70
N GLY A 314 -6.38 -15.49 8.63
CA GLY A 314 -7.60 -15.72 7.83
C GLY A 314 -7.73 -17.15 7.32
N ARG A 315 -6.65 -17.69 6.75
CA ARG A 315 -6.59 -19.09 6.28
C ARG A 315 -6.72 -20.09 7.44
N ASN A 316 -6.07 -19.81 8.57
CA ASN A 316 -6.07 -20.67 9.74
C ASN A 316 -7.45 -20.74 10.41
N VAL A 317 -8.12 -19.60 10.55
CA VAL A 317 -9.47 -19.52 11.16
C VAL A 317 -10.45 -20.40 10.40
N VAL A 318 -10.38 -20.43 9.07
CA VAL A 318 -11.27 -21.28 8.26
C VAL A 318 -11.14 -22.76 8.61
N GLN A 319 -9.94 -23.25 8.96
CA GLN A 319 -9.74 -24.64 9.36
C GLN A 319 -10.56 -25.00 10.62
N TYR A 320 -10.51 -24.13 11.64
CA TYR A 320 -11.30 -24.30 12.87
C TYR A 320 -12.80 -24.22 12.62
N LEU A 321 -13.24 -23.35 11.71
CA LEU A 321 -14.66 -23.23 11.35
C LEU A 321 -15.18 -24.47 10.62
N ILE A 322 -14.41 -25.04 9.67
CA ILE A 322 -14.75 -26.32 9.03
C ILE A 322 -14.83 -27.43 10.08
N ALA A 323 -13.85 -27.49 11.00
CA ALA A 323 -13.76 -28.51 12.04
C ALA A 323 -14.79 -28.34 13.18
N GLY A 324 -15.53 -27.24 13.22
CA GLY A 324 -16.42 -26.89 14.33
C GLY A 324 -15.68 -26.73 15.68
N GLN A 325 -14.40 -26.33 15.65
CA GLN A 325 -13.55 -26.16 16.83
C GLN A 325 -13.47 -24.69 17.28
N PRO A 326 -13.19 -24.43 18.57
CA PRO A 326 -12.86 -23.09 19.04
C PRO A 326 -11.58 -22.55 18.40
N ILE A 327 -11.62 -21.30 17.94
CA ILE A 327 -10.48 -20.60 17.36
C ILE A 327 -9.51 -20.19 18.49
N PRO A 328 -8.18 -20.43 18.35
CA PRO A 328 -7.17 -19.94 19.29
C PRO A 328 -7.19 -18.41 19.42
N ALA A 329 -6.90 -17.87 20.61
CA ALA A 329 -6.77 -16.43 20.80
C ALA A 329 -5.62 -15.84 19.97
N SER A 330 -4.56 -16.63 19.72
CA SER A 330 -3.45 -16.25 18.84
C SER A 330 -3.85 -16.04 17.37
N GLN A 331 -5.03 -16.50 16.94
CA GLN A 331 -5.56 -16.29 15.59
C GLN A 331 -6.64 -15.20 15.53
N LEU A 332 -6.95 -14.55 16.65
CA LEU A 332 -7.96 -13.49 16.76
C LEU A 332 -7.34 -12.16 17.17
N THR A 333 -6.33 -12.23 18.03
CA THR A 333 -5.66 -11.06 18.60
C THR A 333 -4.19 -11.11 18.19
N LEU A 334 -3.85 -10.27 17.22
CA LEU A 334 -2.52 -10.23 16.59
C LEU A 334 -1.76 -8.97 17.03
N PRO A 335 -0.51 -9.08 17.51
CA PRO A 335 0.32 -7.92 17.83
C PRO A 335 0.55 -7.02 16.62
N ASN A 336 0.45 -5.71 16.79
CA ASN A 336 0.73 -4.68 15.78
C ASN A 336 -0.13 -4.70 14.52
N ASN A 337 -1.10 -5.60 14.41
CA ASN A 337 -1.85 -5.79 13.18
C ASN A 337 -2.75 -4.58 12.84
N ASP A 338 -3.22 -3.82 13.85
CA ASP A 338 -3.96 -2.57 13.59
C ASP A 338 -3.06 -1.48 13.00
N GLU A 339 -1.83 -1.37 13.50
CA GLU A 339 -0.85 -0.39 13.03
C GLU A 339 -0.31 -0.75 11.64
N ILE A 340 -0.04 -2.03 11.40
CA ILE A 340 0.33 -2.58 10.08
C ILE A 340 -0.78 -2.30 9.06
N GLN A 341 -2.05 -2.50 9.42
CA GLN A 341 -3.17 -2.15 8.56
C GLN A 341 -3.31 -0.64 8.38
N GLY A 342 -3.04 0.16 9.41
CA GLY A 342 -3.04 1.61 9.30
C GLY A 342 -2.06 2.13 8.24
N VAL A 343 -0.92 1.45 8.03
CA VAL A 343 0.00 1.71 6.92
C VAL A 343 -0.58 1.30 5.57
N LEU A 344 -1.21 0.12 5.50
CA LEU A 344 -1.87 -0.37 4.28
C LEU A 344 -3.01 0.55 3.84
N ASP A 345 -3.85 0.99 4.78
CA ASP A 345 -4.94 1.93 4.53
C ASP A 345 -4.40 3.29 4.06
N GLN A 346 -3.31 3.79 4.65
CA GLN A 346 -2.63 5.03 4.21
C GLN A 346 -2.10 4.92 2.77
N LEU A 347 -1.79 3.73 2.29
CA LEU A 347 -1.35 3.46 0.92
C LEU A 347 -2.48 2.91 0.04
N GLY A 348 -3.72 2.89 0.54
CA GLY A 348 -4.88 2.31 -0.13
C GLY A 348 -5.34 3.09 -1.36
N THR A 349 -5.83 2.36 -2.35
CA THR A 349 -6.41 2.87 -3.61
C THR A 349 -7.93 2.93 -3.55
N ASP A 350 -8.58 3.43 -4.61
CA ASP A 350 -10.04 3.40 -4.76
C ASP A 350 -10.61 1.97 -4.95
N ALA A 351 -9.74 0.97 -5.07
CA ALA A 351 -10.06 -0.45 -5.03
C ALA A 351 -9.94 -1.07 -3.62
N GLY A 352 -9.62 -0.28 -2.59
CA GLY A 352 -9.55 -0.77 -1.20
C GLY A 352 -8.34 -1.66 -0.91
N VAL A 353 -7.32 -1.61 -1.76
CA VAL A 353 -6.05 -2.35 -1.61
C VAL A 353 -4.87 -1.39 -1.68
N PRO A 354 -3.71 -1.71 -1.08
CA PRO A 354 -2.54 -0.83 -1.15
C PRO A 354 -2.00 -0.67 -2.59
N ALA A 355 -1.52 0.53 -2.91
CA ALA A 355 -0.78 0.79 -4.14
C ALA A 355 0.62 0.16 -4.09
N GLU A 356 0.98 -0.60 -5.11
CA GLU A 356 2.22 -1.38 -5.14
C GLU A 356 3.44 -0.60 -5.66
N LEU A 357 3.88 0.41 -4.90
CA LEU A 357 4.85 1.44 -5.34
C LEU A 357 6.24 0.92 -5.76
N MET A 358 6.71 -0.20 -5.20
CA MET A 358 8.06 -0.73 -5.45
C MET A 358 8.07 -2.14 -6.05
N VAL A 359 7.05 -2.97 -5.82
CA VAL A 359 7.07 -4.37 -6.28
C VAL A 359 5.80 -4.68 -7.07
N GLY A 360 5.93 -4.99 -8.36
CA GLY A 360 4.79 -5.08 -9.29
C GLY A 360 4.29 -6.49 -9.60
N ASP A 361 4.85 -7.53 -8.97
CA ASP A 361 4.46 -8.92 -9.26
C ASP A 361 3.05 -9.28 -8.75
N ARG A 362 2.45 -8.40 -7.94
CA ARG A 362 1.16 -8.58 -7.24
C ARG A 362 0.07 -7.56 -7.66
N VAL A 363 0.29 -6.71 -8.67
CA VAL A 363 -0.67 -5.62 -8.98
C VAL A 363 -2.00 -6.16 -9.49
N HIS A 364 -3.11 -5.66 -8.92
CA HIS A 364 -4.48 -6.13 -9.17
C HIS A 364 -4.65 -7.64 -8.95
N PHE A 365 -3.86 -8.22 -8.07
CA PHE A 365 -3.96 -9.63 -7.71
C PHE A 365 -5.05 -9.87 -6.65
N TYR A 366 -6.29 -9.53 -7.03
CA TYR A 366 -7.40 -9.37 -6.10
C TYR A 366 -7.81 -10.62 -5.34
N GLY A 367 -7.64 -11.82 -5.91
CA GLY A 367 -7.96 -13.06 -5.19
C GLY A 367 -7.15 -13.21 -3.90
N ARG A 368 -5.90 -12.75 -3.85
CA ARG A 368 -5.05 -12.81 -2.65
C ARG A 368 -5.23 -11.64 -1.69
N SER A 369 -5.60 -10.47 -2.21
CA SER A 369 -5.88 -9.29 -1.37
C SER A 369 -7.25 -9.36 -0.68
N LEU A 370 -8.10 -10.33 -1.05
CA LEU A 370 -9.44 -10.47 -0.49
C LEU A 370 -9.44 -10.98 0.95
N ILE A 371 -8.81 -12.13 1.20
CA ILE A 371 -8.86 -12.80 2.49
C ILE A 371 -8.33 -11.97 3.68
N PRO A 372 -7.26 -11.13 3.58
CA PRO A 372 -6.87 -10.30 4.72
C PRO A 372 -7.96 -9.27 5.09
N LEU A 373 -8.64 -8.70 4.09
CA LEU A 373 -9.75 -7.76 4.32
C LEU A 373 -10.95 -8.50 4.92
N THR A 374 -11.34 -9.65 4.35
CA THR A 374 -12.45 -10.46 4.85
C THR A 374 -12.18 -10.98 6.26
N TYR A 375 -10.94 -11.37 6.60
CA TYR A 375 -10.57 -11.76 7.95
C TYR A 375 -10.80 -10.62 8.93
N ARG A 376 -10.25 -9.43 8.66
CA ARG A 376 -10.45 -8.27 9.54
C ARG A 376 -11.93 -7.89 9.64
N ALA A 377 -12.64 -7.86 8.52
CA ALA A 377 -14.05 -7.51 8.51
C ALA A 377 -14.89 -8.53 9.30
N MET A 378 -14.79 -9.82 8.98
CA MET A 378 -15.71 -10.85 9.47
C MET A 378 -15.28 -11.48 10.79
N VAL A 379 -13.98 -11.57 11.06
CA VAL A 379 -13.44 -12.18 12.27
C VAL A 379 -13.24 -11.14 13.37
N THR A 380 -12.58 -10.01 13.07
CA THR A 380 -12.27 -8.98 14.09
C THR A 380 -13.32 -7.87 14.16
N GLY A 381 -14.23 -7.79 13.19
CA GLY A 381 -15.32 -6.79 13.18
C GLY A 381 -14.89 -5.42 12.67
N ASP A 382 -13.78 -5.34 11.93
CA ASP A 382 -13.22 -4.08 11.45
C ASP A 382 -14.08 -3.45 10.34
N ARG A 383 -14.63 -2.28 10.66
CA ARG A 383 -15.52 -1.52 9.76
C ARG A 383 -14.77 -0.78 8.65
N MET A 384 -13.48 -0.49 8.81
CA MET A 384 -12.64 0.06 7.74
C MET A 384 -12.28 -1.04 6.75
N ALA A 385 -11.86 -2.22 7.24
CA ALA A 385 -11.65 -3.39 6.39
C ALA A 385 -12.92 -3.78 5.62
N ALA A 386 -14.09 -3.75 6.28
CA ALA A 386 -15.39 -4.00 5.61
C ALA A 386 -15.72 -2.97 4.51
N ARG A 387 -15.21 -1.73 4.60
CA ARG A 387 -15.35 -0.75 3.50
C ARG A 387 -14.38 -1.07 2.37
N ALA A 388 -13.11 -1.30 2.70
CA ALA A 388 -12.08 -1.66 1.73
C ALA A 388 -12.44 -2.93 0.94
N GLU A 389 -12.98 -3.95 1.62
CA GLU A 389 -13.46 -5.19 0.98
C GLU A 389 -14.56 -4.92 -0.05
N ARG A 390 -15.52 -4.02 0.25
CA ARG A 390 -16.58 -3.67 -0.70
C ARG A 390 -16.05 -2.91 -1.91
N MET A 391 -15.10 -1.99 -1.70
CA MET A 391 -14.42 -1.29 -2.81
C MET A 391 -13.68 -2.26 -3.73
N LEU A 392 -13.03 -3.29 -3.16
CA LEU A 392 -12.38 -4.36 -3.91
C LEU A 392 -13.41 -5.21 -4.66
N ALA A 393 -14.46 -5.64 -3.98
CA ALA A 393 -15.51 -6.49 -4.54
C ALA A 393 -16.23 -5.85 -5.73
N ASP A 394 -16.45 -4.53 -5.70
CA ASP A 394 -17.07 -3.76 -6.79
C ASP A 394 -16.25 -3.85 -8.11
N ARG A 395 -14.95 -4.16 -8.03
CA ARG A 395 -14.07 -4.33 -9.21
C ARG A 395 -13.98 -5.77 -9.68
N LEU A 396 -14.25 -6.76 -8.83
CA LEU A 396 -14.00 -8.19 -9.11
C LEU A 396 -14.81 -8.73 -10.30
N GLY A 397 -16.08 -8.34 -10.42
CA GLY A 397 -16.95 -8.79 -11.51
C GLY A 397 -16.40 -8.40 -12.88
N PRO A 398 -16.29 -7.09 -13.18
CA PRO A 398 -15.66 -6.60 -14.41
C PRO A 398 -14.24 -7.14 -14.60
N TYR A 399 -13.46 -7.20 -13.52
CA TYR A 399 -12.09 -7.74 -13.55
C TYR A 399 -12.06 -9.15 -14.10
N VAL A 400 -12.92 -10.06 -13.65
CA VAL A 400 -12.92 -11.45 -14.14
C VAL A 400 -13.48 -11.59 -15.56
N GLU A 401 -14.37 -10.69 -15.98
CA GLU A 401 -14.92 -10.67 -17.34
C GLU A 401 -13.92 -10.16 -18.38
N TYR A 402 -13.02 -9.24 -17.99
CA TYR A 402 -11.92 -8.75 -18.82
C TYR A 402 -11.03 -9.88 -19.40
N PRO A 403 -10.59 -9.87 -20.66
CA PRO A 403 -9.71 -10.91 -21.18
C PRO A 403 -8.35 -11.01 -20.43
N PRO A 404 -7.84 -12.22 -20.12
CA PRO A 404 -8.48 -13.53 -20.32
C PRO A 404 -9.66 -13.74 -19.35
N THR A 405 -10.83 -14.05 -19.92
CA THR A 405 -12.08 -14.18 -19.16
C THR A 405 -12.02 -15.39 -18.23
N GLY A 406 -12.53 -15.23 -17.02
CA GLY A 406 -12.61 -16.30 -16.01
C GLY A 406 -11.36 -16.43 -15.13
N MET A 407 -10.26 -15.73 -15.43
CA MET A 407 -9.06 -15.74 -14.60
C MET A 407 -9.10 -14.68 -13.48
N LEU A 408 -8.47 -14.98 -12.35
CA LEU A 408 -8.26 -14.12 -11.18
C LEU A 408 -6.88 -13.45 -11.21
N VAL A 409 -5.97 -13.90 -12.07
CA VAL A 409 -4.62 -13.36 -12.28
C VAL A 409 -4.43 -12.97 -13.74
N LYS A 410 -4.27 -11.66 -14.03
CA LYS A 410 -4.19 -11.15 -15.42
C LYS A 410 -2.95 -10.35 -15.77
N PHE A 411 -2.39 -9.62 -14.79
CA PHE A 411 -1.25 -8.72 -15.02
C PHE A 411 0.11 -9.39 -14.78
N ARG A 412 0.11 -10.70 -14.53
CA ARG A 412 1.28 -11.57 -14.48
C ARG A 412 1.06 -12.73 -15.45
N ARG A 413 2.02 -13.03 -16.32
CA ARG A 413 1.93 -14.19 -17.23
C ARG A 413 2.27 -15.47 -16.44
N GLY A 414 1.46 -16.52 -16.59
CA GLY A 414 1.61 -17.83 -15.89
C GLY A 414 0.46 -18.15 -14.91
N THR A 415 0.18 -19.45 -14.71
CA THR A 415 -1.00 -19.93 -13.96
C THR A 415 -0.75 -20.26 -12.48
N GLY A 416 0.50 -20.32 -12.02
CA GLY A 416 0.85 -20.95 -10.74
C GLY A 416 0.24 -20.31 -9.47
N TYR A 417 -0.34 -19.13 -9.57
CA TYR A 417 -1.00 -18.41 -8.47
C TYR A 417 -2.53 -18.41 -8.56
N GLU A 418 -3.08 -18.82 -9.71
CA GLU A 418 -4.51 -18.75 -10.02
C GLU A 418 -5.32 -19.66 -9.10
N THR A 419 -4.83 -20.88 -8.83
CA THR A 419 -5.49 -21.85 -7.94
C THR A 419 -5.37 -21.47 -6.46
N GLU A 420 -4.27 -20.84 -6.03
CA GLU A 420 -4.17 -20.25 -4.69
C GLU A 420 -5.19 -19.11 -4.53
N ALA A 421 -5.30 -18.22 -5.52
CA ALA A 421 -6.27 -17.14 -5.53
C ALA A 421 -7.71 -17.64 -5.43
N ARG A 422 -8.03 -18.70 -6.19
CA ARG A 422 -9.34 -19.38 -6.13
C ARG A 422 -9.61 -19.94 -4.74
N ALA A 423 -8.60 -20.55 -4.09
CA ALA A 423 -8.71 -21.06 -2.73
C ALA A 423 -8.98 -19.95 -1.71
N GLU A 424 -8.33 -18.79 -1.84
CA GLU A 424 -8.54 -17.64 -0.96
C GLU A 424 -9.91 -16.97 -1.15
N VAL A 425 -10.44 -16.92 -2.38
CA VAL A 425 -11.83 -16.54 -2.64
C VAL A 425 -12.80 -17.51 -1.95
N ALA A 426 -12.54 -18.81 -2.02
CA ALA A 426 -13.35 -19.83 -1.36
C ALA A 426 -13.33 -19.68 0.17
N MET A 427 -12.17 -19.41 0.76
CA MET A 427 -12.04 -19.12 2.18
C MET A 427 -12.76 -17.82 2.58
N SER A 428 -12.68 -16.78 1.76
CA SER A 428 -13.38 -15.51 1.99
C SER A 428 -14.90 -15.69 1.95
N TYR A 429 -15.41 -16.48 0.99
CA TYR A 429 -16.82 -16.90 0.96
C TYR A 429 -17.22 -17.58 2.28
N LEU A 430 -16.41 -18.53 2.75
CA LEU A 430 -16.68 -19.28 3.96
C LEU A 430 -16.71 -18.40 5.22
N LEU A 431 -15.81 -17.42 5.33
CA LEU A 431 -15.81 -16.47 6.45
C LEU A 431 -17.11 -15.66 6.50
N HIS A 432 -17.58 -15.13 5.36
CA HIS A 432 -18.89 -14.47 5.28
C HIS A 432 -20.04 -15.41 5.62
N PHE A 433 -20.02 -16.61 5.04
CA PHE A 433 -21.03 -17.64 5.27
C PHE A 433 -21.18 -17.90 6.78
N TRP A 434 -20.11 -18.20 7.50
CA TRP A 434 -20.20 -18.46 8.94
C TRP A 434 -20.52 -17.21 9.75
N ARG A 435 -19.99 -16.04 9.38
CA ARG A 435 -20.28 -14.78 10.09
C ARG A 435 -21.77 -14.47 10.10
N ALA A 436 -22.45 -14.59 8.96
CA ALA A 436 -23.89 -14.36 8.83
C ALA A 436 -24.71 -15.25 9.78
N HIS A 437 -24.24 -16.48 10.04
CA HIS A 437 -24.92 -17.45 10.90
C HIS A 437 -24.56 -17.31 12.39
N LEU A 438 -23.40 -16.73 12.72
CA LEU A 438 -22.85 -16.71 14.08
C LEU A 438 -22.97 -15.34 14.76
N ALA A 439 -22.78 -14.24 14.03
CA ALA A 439 -22.67 -12.91 14.62
C ALA A 439 -23.24 -11.75 13.77
N GLY A 440 -23.75 -12.01 12.56
CA GLY A 440 -24.30 -11.01 11.65
C GLY A 440 -23.24 -10.18 10.93
N ASP A 441 -23.65 -9.48 9.85
CA ASP A 441 -22.76 -8.68 9.00
C ASP A 441 -22.17 -7.45 9.74
N VAL A 442 -21.07 -6.93 9.23
CA VAL A 442 -20.36 -5.74 9.72
C VAL A 442 -20.66 -4.55 8.81
N ALA A 443 -21.36 -3.57 9.38
CA ALA A 443 -21.69 -2.35 8.67
C ALA A 443 -20.41 -1.54 8.34
N PRO A 444 -20.06 -1.35 7.06
CA PRO A 444 -18.88 -0.58 6.68
C PRO A 444 -19.02 0.88 7.10
N VAL A 445 -17.89 1.57 7.32
CA VAL A 445 -17.88 3.05 7.37
C VAL A 445 -18.28 3.62 6.01
N SER A 446 -18.64 4.90 5.90
CA SER A 446 -18.81 5.53 4.56
C SER A 446 -17.47 5.66 3.84
N GLU A 447 -17.45 5.73 2.51
CA GLU A 447 -16.20 5.96 1.75
C GLU A 447 -15.53 7.28 2.14
N ARG A 448 -16.32 8.34 2.33
CA ARG A 448 -15.84 9.63 2.86
C ARG A 448 -15.16 9.46 4.22
N GLU A 449 -15.72 8.64 5.09
CA GLU A 449 -15.15 8.37 6.41
C GLU A 449 -13.89 7.51 6.33
N TYR A 450 -13.85 6.52 5.42
CA TYR A 450 -12.66 5.71 5.16
C TYR A 450 -11.47 6.57 4.75
N PHE A 451 -11.62 7.36 3.68
CA PHE A 451 -10.55 8.25 3.22
C PHE A 451 -10.23 9.35 4.23
N ALA A 452 -11.21 9.85 5.01
CA ALA A 452 -10.92 10.83 6.06
C ALA A 452 -10.05 10.26 7.18
N ARG A 453 -10.22 8.97 7.53
CA ARG A 453 -9.42 8.29 8.55
C ARG A 453 -8.06 7.84 8.02
N ALA A 454 -8.00 7.42 6.77
CA ALA A 454 -6.76 6.98 6.12
C ALA A 454 -5.88 8.16 5.64
N SER A 455 -6.47 9.36 5.47
CA SER A 455 -5.73 10.58 5.12
C SER A 455 -4.73 10.97 6.19
N LYS A 456 -3.45 10.80 5.88
CA LYS A 456 -2.31 11.15 6.73
C LYS A 456 -1.08 11.39 5.86
N VAL A 457 -0.10 12.10 6.42
CA VAL A 457 1.25 12.15 5.86
C VAL A 457 2.25 11.52 6.81
N THR A 458 3.09 10.64 6.27
CA THR A 458 4.06 9.86 7.04
C THR A 458 5.37 9.79 6.27
N ASP A 459 6.47 10.04 6.98
CA ASP A 459 7.80 9.68 6.51
C ASP A 459 8.17 8.34 7.14
N PHE A 460 8.28 7.30 6.31
CA PHE A 460 8.61 5.95 6.76
C PHE A 460 10.11 5.76 7.01
N GLY A 461 10.92 6.78 6.79
CA GLY A 461 12.36 6.79 7.04
C GLY A 461 13.19 6.45 5.80
N ASP A 462 14.51 6.61 5.94
CA ASP A 462 15.46 6.47 4.83
C ASP A 462 15.62 5.03 4.33
N VAL A 463 15.44 4.04 5.21
CA VAL A 463 15.60 2.62 4.83
C VAL A 463 14.46 2.18 3.90
N PRO A 464 13.16 2.33 4.25
CA PRO A 464 12.09 2.16 3.28
C PRO A 464 12.19 3.15 2.11
N GLY A 465 12.72 4.36 2.35
CA GLY A 465 12.87 5.39 1.33
C GLY A 465 11.52 5.85 0.79
N LEU A 466 10.55 6.08 1.68
CA LEU A 466 9.16 6.39 1.32
C LEU A 466 8.62 7.54 2.19
N VAL A 467 8.23 8.63 1.56
CA VAL A 467 7.29 9.62 2.12
C VAL A 467 5.95 9.41 1.45
N ASN A 468 4.88 9.27 2.22
CA ASN A 468 3.54 9.13 1.69
C ASN A 468 2.63 10.21 2.24
N GLN A 469 1.78 10.76 1.38
CA GLN A 469 0.58 11.48 1.78
C GLN A 469 -0.64 10.87 1.10
N GLN A 470 -1.61 10.48 1.92
CA GLN A 470 -2.96 10.26 1.47
C GLN A 470 -3.82 11.49 1.79
N SER A 471 -4.58 11.93 0.80
CA SER A 471 -5.66 12.90 0.97
C SER A 471 -6.99 12.26 0.59
N PRO A 472 -8.15 12.89 0.85
CA PRO A 472 -9.42 12.36 0.37
C PRO A 472 -9.57 12.29 -1.15
N LYS A 473 -8.64 12.86 -1.92
CA LYS A 473 -8.73 12.97 -3.37
C LYS A 473 -7.55 12.39 -4.14
N ALA A 474 -6.50 11.95 -3.47
CA ALA A 474 -5.30 11.42 -4.13
C ALA A 474 -4.39 10.70 -3.14
N LEU A 475 -3.61 9.75 -3.67
CA LEU A 475 -2.44 9.16 -3.03
C LEU A 475 -1.19 9.73 -3.71
N MET A 476 -0.25 10.26 -2.92
CA MET A 476 0.92 10.96 -3.42
C MET A 476 2.15 10.55 -2.61
N SER A 477 3.20 10.09 -3.27
CA SER A 477 4.36 9.54 -2.55
C SER A 477 5.68 9.97 -3.18
N ALA A 478 6.69 10.23 -2.36
CA ALA A 478 8.07 10.32 -2.80
C ALA A 478 8.80 9.02 -2.44
N VAL A 479 9.23 8.29 -3.46
CA VAL A 479 9.99 7.04 -3.32
C VAL A 479 11.44 7.33 -3.70
N THR A 480 12.37 7.04 -2.79
CA THR A 480 13.82 7.25 -2.97
C THR A 480 14.62 5.97 -2.77
N LYS A 481 13.94 4.82 -2.59
CA LYS A 481 14.60 3.51 -2.52
C LYS A 481 15.34 3.24 -3.84
N PRO A 482 16.62 2.82 -3.81
CA PRO A 482 17.34 2.45 -5.02
C PRO A 482 16.59 1.40 -5.83
N GLY A 483 16.48 1.61 -7.14
CA GLY A 483 15.73 0.80 -8.08
C GLY A 483 14.28 1.23 -8.31
N TYR A 484 13.72 2.06 -7.43
CA TYR A 484 12.29 2.43 -7.42
C TYR A 484 12.04 3.94 -7.33
N VAL A 485 13.08 4.76 -7.55
CA VAL A 485 13.01 6.21 -7.35
C VAL A 485 11.95 6.85 -8.25
N LYS A 486 10.98 7.54 -7.65
CA LYS A 486 9.91 8.27 -8.36
C LYS A 486 9.19 9.24 -7.43
N PHE A 487 8.44 10.17 -8.01
CA PHE A 487 7.41 10.92 -7.30
C PHE A 487 6.03 10.42 -7.76
N ALA A 488 5.47 9.46 -7.06
CA ALA A 488 4.21 8.80 -7.39
C ALA A 488 3.02 9.76 -7.21
N TYR A 489 2.09 9.71 -8.16
CA TYR A 489 0.84 10.44 -8.10
C TYR A 489 -0.33 9.62 -8.64
N LEU A 490 -1.29 9.30 -7.76
CA LEU A 490 -2.55 8.64 -8.08
C LEU A 490 -3.72 9.60 -7.77
N PRO A 491 -4.07 10.50 -8.71
CA PRO A 491 -5.26 11.33 -8.56
C PRO A 491 -6.50 10.45 -8.45
N GLN A 492 -7.41 10.82 -7.55
CA GLN A 492 -8.60 10.05 -7.17
C GLN A 492 -8.30 8.65 -6.61
N HIS A 493 -7.05 8.36 -6.23
CA HIS A 493 -6.59 7.04 -5.80
C HIS A 493 -6.72 5.96 -6.88
N ASP A 494 -6.75 6.36 -8.16
CA ASP A 494 -7.01 5.44 -9.27
C ASP A 494 -5.72 4.80 -9.82
N ASP A 495 -5.45 3.57 -9.38
CA ASP A 495 -4.37 2.69 -9.85
C ASP A 495 -4.69 1.95 -11.16
N TRP A 496 -5.93 2.08 -11.65
CA TRP A 496 -6.35 1.61 -12.97
C TRP A 496 -6.09 2.61 -14.09
N LEU A 497 -5.91 3.89 -13.76
CA LEU A 497 -5.51 4.91 -14.73
C LEU A 497 -4.01 5.17 -14.71
N PHE A 498 -3.46 5.52 -13.54
CA PHE A 498 -2.04 5.84 -13.39
C PHE A 498 -1.28 4.63 -12.85
N ASP A 499 -0.26 4.20 -13.58
CA ASP A 499 0.59 3.09 -13.16
C ASP A 499 1.82 3.64 -12.41
N VAL A 500 1.77 3.57 -11.08
CA VAL A 500 2.90 3.91 -10.20
C VAL A 500 3.67 2.68 -9.74
N SER A 501 3.30 1.49 -10.23
CA SER A 501 3.77 0.23 -9.69
C SER A 501 5.23 -0.04 -10.03
N ALA A 502 5.92 -0.83 -9.20
CA ALA A 502 7.28 -1.30 -9.45
C ALA A 502 8.27 -0.20 -9.87
N LYS A 503 8.67 -0.20 -11.14
CA LYS A 503 9.61 0.75 -11.74
C LYS A 503 8.94 1.73 -12.69
N ALA A 504 7.61 1.73 -12.78
CA ALA A 504 6.88 2.66 -13.63
C ALA A 504 7.28 4.12 -13.28
N PRO A 505 7.61 4.93 -14.29
CA PRO A 505 8.03 6.32 -14.06
C PRO A 505 6.84 7.16 -13.57
N SER A 506 7.12 8.06 -12.65
CA SER A 506 6.17 9.07 -12.19
C SER A 506 6.90 10.35 -11.82
N PHE A 507 6.66 11.39 -12.61
CA PHE A 507 7.36 12.68 -12.71
C PHE A 507 8.87 12.59 -12.98
N LEU A 508 9.62 11.92 -12.11
CA LEU A 508 11.02 11.65 -12.37
C LEU A 508 11.14 10.71 -13.57
N PRO A 509 12.11 10.95 -14.48
CA PRO A 509 12.47 9.95 -15.47
C PRO A 509 12.99 8.70 -14.75
N SER A 510 13.24 7.62 -15.49
CA SER A 510 13.74 6.35 -14.92
C SER A 510 15.12 6.51 -14.26
N VAL A 511 15.10 6.93 -12.99
CA VAL A 511 16.26 7.16 -12.13
C VAL A 511 16.43 5.95 -11.23
N THR A 512 17.62 5.36 -11.21
CA THR A 512 17.88 4.16 -10.40
C THR A 512 18.26 4.49 -8.96
N ALA A 513 18.89 5.63 -8.68
CA ALA A 513 19.29 6.05 -7.34
C ALA A 513 19.48 7.57 -7.28
N VAL A 514 19.46 8.12 -6.07
CA VAL A 514 19.72 9.53 -5.77
C VAL A 514 20.93 9.63 -4.85
N ASP A 515 21.69 10.72 -4.96
CA ASP A 515 22.85 10.97 -4.10
C ASP A 515 22.42 11.49 -2.72
N GLU A 516 21.29 12.19 -2.67
CA GLU A 516 20.79 12.86 -1.50
C GLU A 516 19.27 12.98 -1.55
N ARG A 517 18.64 12.89 -0.37
CA ARG A 517 17.23 13.13 -0.13
C ARG A 517 17.10 14.11 1.04
N ASN A 518 16.37 15.19 0.83
CA ASN A 518 15.89 16.06 1.90
C ASN A 518 14.37 16.01 1.91
N SER A 519 13.76 15.60 3.02
CA SER A 519 12.30 15.52 3.15
C SER A 519 11.82 16.20 4.42
N ARG A 520 10.66 16.84 4.33
CA ARG A 520 9.92 17.38 5.47
C ARG A 520 8.46 17.01 5.34
N THR A 521 7.90 16.45 6.39
CA THR A 521 6.45 16.27 6.54
C THR A 521 5.89 17.37 7.44
N TYR A 522 4.64 17.74 7.16
CA TYR A 522 3.86 18.68 7.92
C TYR A 522 2.61 17.95 8.36
N THR A 523 2.27 17.94 9.65
CA THR A 523 1.03 17.29 10.08
C THR A 523 0.03 18.30 10.61
N ARG A 524 -1.27 18.01 10.52
CA ARG A 524 -2.32 18.91 10.98
C ARG A 524 -2.13 19.36 12.44
N LEU A 525 -1.73 18.44 13.32
CA LEU A 525 -1.55 18.73 14.74
C LEU A 525 -0.25 19.47 15.04
N ARG A 526 0.81 19.24 14.25
CA ARG A 526 2.12 19.87 14.48
C ARG A 526 2.24 21.19 13.75
N ASP A 527 1.82 21.22 12.50
CA ASP A 527 2.07 22.29 11.53
C ASP A 527 0.78 22.97 11.06
N GLY A 528 -0.41 22.42 11.34
CA GLY A 528 -1.70 22.99 10.91
C GLY A 528 -2.13 22.56 9.51
N VAL A 529 -1.36 21.68 8.86
CA VAL A 529 -1.64 21.15 7.51
C VAL A 529 -1.03 19.75 7.40
N ASP A 530 -1.69 18.84 6.66
CA ASP A 530 -1.05 17.62 6.19
C ASP A 530 -0.43 17.91 4.81
N ALA A 531 0.90 17.85 4.72
CA ALA A 531 1.65 18.09 3.48
C ALA A 531 3.03 17.42 3.54
N SER A 532 3.68 17.25 2.40
CA SER A 532 5.11 16.91 2.35
C SER A 532 5.88 17.78 1.37
N ALA A 533 7.18 17.91 1.60
CA ALA A 533 8.13 18.56 0.71
C ALA A 533 9.41 17.72 0.64
N THR A 534 9.73 17.20 -0.54
CA THR A 534 10.91 16.37 -0.79
C THR A 534 11.75 16.96 -1.91
N VAL A 535 13.07 16.99 -1.75
CA VAL A 535 14.04 17.29 -2.80
C VAL A 535 15.03 16.13 -2.89
N VAL A 536 15.33 15.72 -4.12
CA VAL A 536 16.38 14.75 -4.42
C VAL A 536 17.47 15.40 -5.26
N ARG A 537 18.71 14.96 -5.07
CA ARG A 537 19.87 15.37 -5.86
C ARG A 537 20.46 14.18 -6.61
N ARG A 538 20.87 14.41 -7.85
CA ARG A 538 21.59 13.45 -8.71
C ARG A 538 22.65 14.20 -9.51
N GLY A 539 23.92 14.00 -9.17
CA GLY A 539 25.01 14.84 -9.63
C GLY A 539 24.76 16.30 -9.25
N ASP A 540 24.78 17.17 -10.26
CA ASP A 540 24.50 18.60 -10.13
C ASP A 540 23.01 18.94 -10.35
N SER A 541 22.18 17.96 -10.73
CA SER A 541 20.75 18.14 -10.95
C SER A 541 19.94 17.87 -9.68
N TYR A 542 18.87 18.63 -9.53
CA TYR A 542 17.90 18.57 -8.45
C TYR A 542 16.48 18.43 -9.00
N ALA A 543 15.64 17.71 -8.26
CA ALA A 543 14.20 17.69 -8.45
C ALA A 543 13.47 17.75 -7.10
N GLY A 544 12.38 18.52 -7.06
CA GLY A 544 11.56 18.73 -5.89
C GLY A 544 10.12 18.31 -6.11
N TYR A 545 9.47 17.83 -5.05
CA TYR A 545 8.08 17.40 -5.04
C TYR A 545 7.40 17.82 -3.73
N THR A 546 6.28 18.52 -3.83
CA THR A 546 5.40 18.79 -2.68
C THR A 546 4.05 18.14 -2.88
N THR A 547 3.49 17.62 -1.80
CA THR A 547 2.14 17.05 -1.74
C THR A 547 1.28 17.93 -0.83
N LEU A 548 0.01 18.13 -1.21
CA LEU A 548 -0.88 19.11 -0.59
C LEU A 548 -2.18 18.45 -0.10
N PRO A 549 -2.84 19.02 0.93
CA PRO A 549 -4.00 18.40 1.58
C PRO A 549 -5.24 18.27 0.68
N ASP A 550 -5.31 19.01 -0.43
CA ASP A 550 -6.38 18.92 -1.42
C ASP A 550 -6.15 17.84 -2.47
N GLY A 551 -5.05 17.08 -2.37
CA GLY A 551 -4.63 16.04 -3.30
C GLY A 551 -3.89 16.58 -4.52
N SER A 552 -3.58 17.88 -4.56
CA SER A 552 -2.73 18.45 -5.59
C SER A 552 -1.24 18.28 -5.26
N VAL A 553 -0.41 18.32 -6.29
CA VAL A 553 1.04 18.17 -6.18
C VAL A 553 1.76 19.28 -6.95
N VAL A 554 2.99 19.56 -6.55
CA VAL A 554 3.89 20.41 -7.33
C VAL A 554 5.21 19.68 -7.52
N TYR A 555 5.66 19.61 -8.76
CA TYR A 555 6.95 19.07 -9.15
C TYR A 555 7.79 20.19 -9.77
N ALA A 556 9.07 20.26 -9.43
CA ALA A 556 9.99 21.23 -10.01
C ALA A 556 11.36 20.58 -10.26
N THR A 557 12.04 20.96 -11.32
CA THR A 557 13.30 20.31 -11.71
C THR A 557 14.30 21.25 -12.35
N THR A 558 15.54 20.79 -12.40
CA THR A 558 16.68 21.39 -13.11
C THR A 558 17.13 20.54 -14.31
N GLY A 559 16.38 19.51 -14.70
CA GLY A 559 16.77 18.60 -15.78
C GLY A 559 17.46 17.35 -15.23
N THR A 560 16.74 16.42 -14.59
CA THR A 560 17.36 15.20 -14.02
C THR A 560 17.57 14.09 -15.04
N GLY A 561 16.90 14.17 -16.18
CA GLY A 561 16.99 13.25 -17.31
C GLY A 561 16.02 13.61 -18.43
N ASP A 562 16.14 12.93 -19.57
CA ASP A 562 15.25 13.10 -20.72
C ASP A 562 13.82 12.71 -20.36
N ASP A 563 12.83 13.29 -21.07
CA ASP A 563 11.40 13.01 -20.91
C ASP A 563 10.88 13.27 -19.47
N GLU A 564 11.36 14.35 -18.87
CA GLU A 564 11.00 14.70 -17.50
C GLU A 564 9.51 15.03 -17.35
N GLY A 565 8.95 14.75 -16.18
CA GLY A 565 7.49 14.76 -15.99
C GLY A 565 6.79 13.52 -16.57
N SER A 566 7.51 12.42 -16.79
CA SER A 566 6.95 11.16 -17.31
C SER A 566 5.94 10.54 -16.34
N LEU A 567 4.79 10.11 -16.87
CA LEU A 567 3.76 9.36 -16.15
C LEU A 567 3.36 8.16 -17.00
N ARG A 568 3.36 6.96 -16.41
CA ARG A 568 2.82 5.77 -17.08
C ARG A 568 1.31 5.69 -16.85
N LEU A 569 0.58 5.39 -17.92
CA LEU A 569 -0.86 5.18 -17.89
C LEU A 569 -1.16 3.72 -18.24
N ARG A 570 -2.26 3.20 -17.70
CA ARG A 570 -2.91 2.01 -18.23
C ARG A 570 -3.97 2.44 -19.24
N ASN A 571 -4.10 1.68 -20.32
CA ASN A 571 -5.18 1.84 -21.30
C ASN A 571 -5.80 0.46 -21.51
N LEU A 572 -6.83 0.17 -20.73
CA LEU A 572 -7.47 -1.13 -20.63
C LEU A 572 -8.92 -1.00 -21.05
N ASP A 573 -9.42 -2.01 -21.77
CA ASP A 573 -10.82 -2.14 -22.16
C ASP A 573 -11.53 -3.09 -21.19
N MET A 574 -11.96 -2.57 -20.04
CA MET A 574 -12.65 -3.32 -19.00
C MET A 574 -14.01 -2.66 -18.73
N PRO A 575 -15.02 -2.95 -19.59
CA PRO A 575 -16.33 -2.34 -19.47
C PRO A 575 -16.95 -2.65 -18.09
N GLY A 576 -17.53 -1.63 -17.46
CA GLY A 576 -18.06 -1.71 -16.10
C GLY A 576 -17.14 -1.11 -15.04
N VAL A 577 -15.90 -0.77 -15.37
CA VAL A 577 -15.02 0.04 -14.52
C VAL A 577 -14.85 1.45 -15.12
N PRO A 578 -15.14 2.52 -14.36
CA PRO A 578 -15.04 3.89 -14.87
C PRO A 578 -13.66 4.21 -15.47
N GLY A 579 -13.66 4.75 -16.70
CA GLY A 579 -12.43 5.17 -17.39
C GLY A 579 -11.62 4.03 -18.01
N LEU A 580 -12.14 2.80 -18.06
CA LEU A 580 -11.51 1.67 -18.75
C LEU A 580 -12.34 1.23 -19.96
N ASP A 581 -12.53 2.14 -20.90
CA ASP A 581 -13.30 1.96 -22.15
C ASP A 581 -12.41 1.61 -23.36
N GLY A 582 -11.13 1.32 -23.12
CA GLY A 582 -10.19 0.98 -24.17
C GLY A 582 -9.75 2.16 -25.03
N ASP A 583 -9.94 3.40 -24.58
CA ASP A 583 -9.38 4.60 -25.21
C ASP A 583 -8.81 5.55 -24.15
N ARG A 584 -7.90 6.46 -24.55
CA ARG A 584 -7.44 7.56 -23.69
C ARG A 584 -7.60 8.88 -24.40
N THR A 585 -8.31 9.82 -23.76
CA THR A 585 -8.54 11.16 -24.27
C THR A 585 -7.68 12.17 -23.53
N PHE A 586 -6.82 12.84 -24.29
CA PHE A 586 -5.95 13.91 -23.82
C PHE A 586 -6.47 15.23 -24.35
N THR A 587 -6.62 16.23 -23.49
CA THR A 587 -7.01 17.58 -23.90
C THR A 587 -5.94 18.58 -23.50
N ALA A 588 -5.48 19.37 -24.47
CA ALA A 588 -4.48 20.42 -24.31
C ALA A 588 -4.98 21.73 -24.95
N SER A 589 -4.10 22.74 -25.05
CA SER A 589 -4.45 24.02 -25.68
C SER A 589 -4.85 23.88 -27.14
N SER A 590 -4.28 22.92 -27.86
CA SER A 590 -4.57 22.64 -29.28
C SER A 590 -5.89 21.90 -29.52
N GLY A 591 -6.53 21.35 -28.47
CA GLY A 591 -7.75 20.55 -28.56
C GLY A 591 -7.60 19.19 -27.90
N SER A 592 -8.51 18.27 -28.23
CA SER A 592 -8.52 16.89 -27.71
C SER A 592 -7.98 15.90 -28.74
N THR A 593 -7.21 14.92 -28.28
CA THR A 593 -6.78 13.75 -29.04
C THR A 593 -7.16 12.48 -28.28
N THR A 594 -7.65 11.45 -28.99
CA THR A 594 -8.07 10.17 -28.40
C THR A 594 -7.22 9.05 -29.01
N LEU A 595 -6.61 8.23 -28.16
CA LEU A 595 -5.67 7.19 -28.53
C LEU A 595 -6.12 5.81 -28.03
N ALA A 596 -6.26 4.87 -28.95
CA ALA A 596 -6.56 3.47 -28.66
C ALA A 596 -5.30 2.69 -28.24
N PRO A 597 -5.43 1.59 -27.47
CA PRO A 597 -4.37 0.64 -27.19
C PRO A 597 -3.77 0.10 -28.50
N ASP A 598 -2.44 0.09 -28.58
CA ASP A 598 -1.70 -0.46 -29.72
C ASP A 598 -1.05 -1.82 -29.43
N GLY A 599 -1.25 -2.36 -28.21
CA GLY A 599 -0.72 -3.64 -27.76
C GLY A 599 0.80 -3.66 -27.54
N LEU A 600 1.45 -2.50 -27.45
CA LEU A 600 2.91 -2.39 -27.31
C LEU A 600 3.33 -2.09 -25.85
N GLY A 601 4.53 -2.53 -25.48
CA GLY A 601 5.11 -2.32 -24.14
C GLY A 601 4.49 -3.21 -23.05
N GLY A 602 3.80 -4.28 -23.48
CA GLY A 602 3.12 -5.26 -22.63
C GLY A 602 3.71 -6.68 -22.73
N GLY A 603 4.74 -6.87 -23.55
CA GLY A 603 5.39 -8.17 -23.75
C GLY A 603 4.59 -9.10 -24.67
N GLY A 604 5.03 -10.36 -24.80
CA GLY A 604 4.48 -11.30 -25.79
C GLY A 604 4.85 -10.92 -27.21
N THR A 605 3.96 -11.15 -28.18
CA THR A 605 4.19 -10.80 -29.58
C THR A 605 3.79 -9.35 -29.86
N GLU A 606 4.76 -8.53 -30.22
CA GLU A 606 4.57 -7.12 -30.57
C GLU A 606 4.92 -6.89 -32.03
N GLN A 607 4.04 -6.20 -32.77
CA GLN A 607 4.24 -5.87 -34.18
C GLN A 607 4.32 -4.36 -34.38
N LEU A 608 5.46 -3.90 -34.90
CA LEU A 608 5.76 -2.49 -35.10
C LEU A 608 5.86 -2.19 -36.59
N ALA A 609 4.87 -1.49 -37.13
CA ALA A 609 4.95 -0.88 -38.45
C ALA A 609 5.54 0.53 -38.37
N PHE A 610 6.28 0.91 -39.41
CA PHE A 610 6.86 2.25 -39.60
C PHE A 610 7.00 2.56 -41.09
N THR A 611 7.27 3.82 -41.43
CA THR A 611 7.44 4.27 -42.83
C THR A 611 8.52 3.44 -43.54
N PRO A 612 8.23 2.83 -44.71
CA PRO A 612 9.19 2.04 -45.45
C PRO A 612 10.51 2.78 -45.65
N THR A 613 11.62 2.14 -45.32
CA THR A 613 12.92 2.78 -45.31
C THR A 613 14.01 1.83 -45.77
N GLN A 614 15.06 2.36 -46.41
CA GLN A 614 16.23 1.58 -46.78
C GLN A 614 17.12 1.38 -45.55
N ALA A 615 17.54 0.14 -45.32
CA ALA A 615 18.47 -0.22 -44.25
C ALA A 615 19.17 -1.54 -44.56
N ARG A 616 20.42 -1.68 -44.10
CA ARG A 616 21.11 -2.96 -44.02
C ARG A 616 21.01 -3.58 -42.63
N TYR A 617 21.02 -2.77 -41.59
CA TYR A 617 20.96 -3.20 -40.21
C TYR A 617 19.68 -2.72 -39.54
N VAL A 618 19.11 -3.56 -38.68
CA VAL A 618 17.95 -3.24 -37.85
C VAL A 618 18.26 -3.60 -36.40
N ARG A 619 17.95 -2.70 -35.46
CA ARG A 619 18.28 -2.82 -34.03
C ARG A 619 17.08 -2.53 -33.14
N MET A 620 16.92 -3.32 -32.10
CA MET A 620 16.16 -2.97 -30.90
C MET A 620 17.12 -2.40 -29.85
N THR A 621 16.76 -1.26 -29.26
CA THR A 621 17.46 -0.68 -28.11
C THR A 621 16.48 -0.49 -26.97
N GLY A 622 16.73 -1.17 -25.85
CA GLY A 622 15.92 -1.04 -24.64
C GLY A 622 16.12 0.32 -23.96
N VAL A 623 15.02 0.91 -23.50
CA VAL A 623 15.02 2.16 -22.73
C VAL A 623 14.65 1.85 -21.28
N GLN A 624 13.61 1.04 -21.07
CA GLN A 624 13.18 0.62 -19.74
C GLN A 624 12.58 -0.78 -19.76
N ALA A 625 13.05 -1.64 -18.86
CA ALA A 625 12.52 -2.98 -18.67
C ALA A 625 11.29 -2.99 -17.75
N ALA A 626 10.38 -3.92 -18.00
CA ALA A 626 9.23 -4.19 -17.14
C ALA A 626 9.63 -4.84 -15.81
N SER A 627 10.70 -5.64 -15.82
CA SER A 627 11.12 -6.48 -14.70
C SER A 627 12.63 -6.39 -14.42
N GLN A 628 13.07 -7.02 -13.34
CA GLN A 628 14.49 -7.16 -13.01
C GLN A 628 15.26 -8.09 -13.97
N TRP A 629 14.57 -8.85 -14.81
CA TRP A 629 15.18 -9.85 -15.70
C TRP A 629 15.71 -9.27 -17.01
N GLY A 630 15.45 -7.99 -17.28
CA GLY A 630 15.96 -7.28 -18.45
C GLY A 630 15.16 -7.61 -19.71
N TYR A 631 15.87 -7.94 -20.79
CA TYR A 631 15.29 -8.16 -22.12
C TYR A 631 15.60 -9.56 -22.62
N SER A 632 14.56 -10.29 -23.04
CA SER A 632 14.72 -11.58 -23.71
C SER A 632 13.66 -11.77 -24.80
N MET A 633 14.09 -12.25 -25.96
CA MET A 633 13.22 -12.43 -27.12
C MET A 633 13.43 -13.83 -27.73
N TYR A 634 12.32 -14.52 -27.96
CA TYR A 634 12.25 -15.76 -28.71
C TYR A 634 12.48 -15.51 -30.20
N GLU A 635 11.90 -14.44 -30.77
CA GLU A 635 12.01 -14.13 -32.20
C GLU A 635 12.12 -12.62 -32.44
N PHE A 636 12.92 -12.23 -33.45
CA PHE A 636 13.07 -10.88 -33.99
C PHE A 636 12.96 -10.91 -35.52
N GLU A 637 11.76 -10.67 -36.04
CA GLU A 637 11.51 -10.68 -37.48
C GLU A 637 11.62 -9.28 -38.07
N VAL A 638 12.19 -9.17 -39.28
CA VAL A 638 12.22 -7.93 -40.06
C VAL A 638 11.52 -8.17 -41.39
N ARG A 639 10.54 -7.33 -41.75
CA ARG A 639 9.72 -7.51 -42.96
C ARG A 639 9.67 -6.22 -43.80
N GLY A 640 9.61 -6.40 -45.11
CA GLY A 640 9.46 -5.32 -46.09
C GLY A 640 8.00 -4.97 -46.39
N PRO A 641 7.72 -3.91 -47.17
CA PRO A 641 6.37 -3.52 -47.51
C PRO A 641 5.70 -4.60 -48.37
N SER A 642 4.50 -5.04 -47.96
CA SER A 642 3.69 -6.05 -48.66
C SER A 642 4.36 -7.43 -48.83
N SER A 643 5.35 -7.75 -47.98
CA SER A 643 6.02 -9.07 -47.96
C SER A 643 5.87 -9.72 -46.59
N GLU A 644 5.53 -11.01 -46.59
CA GLU A 644 5.53 -11.86 -45.39
C GLU A 644 6.83 -12.67 -45.25
N THR A 645 7.88 -12.31 -45.99
CA THR A 645 9.21 -12.91 -45.80
C THR A 645 9.93 -12.25 -44.65
N ASN A 646 10.33 -13.04 -43.64
CA ASN A 646 11.26 -12.58 -42.60
C ASN A 646 12.67 -12.44 -43.19
N LEU A 647 13.13 -11.21 -43.33
CA LEU A 647 14.46 -10.85 -43.83
C LEU A 647 15.58 -11.10 -42.80
N ALA A 648 15.24 -11.22 -41.52
CA ALA A 648 16.19 -11.48 -40.44
C ALA A 648 16.48 -12.97 -40.23
N LEU A 649 15.62 -13.86 -40.76
CA LEU A 649 15.75 -15.31 -40.58
C LEU A 649 17.13 -15.81 -41.06
N ASN A 650 17.86 -16.48 -40.17
CA ASN A 650 19.22 -17.00 -40.36
C ASN A 650 20.27 -15.95 -40.77
N GLN A 651 20.02 -14.67 -40.48
CA GLN A 651 20.99 -13.60 -40.72
C GLN A 651 21.95 -13.42 -39.54
N PRO A 652 23.16 -12.87 -39.75
CA PRO A 652 24.06 -12.54 -38.66
C PRO A 652 23.44 -11.54 -37.67
N ALA A 653 23.41 -11.90 -36.39
CA ALA A 653 22.93 -11.05 -35.31
C ALA A 653 24.03 -10.77 -34.26
N THR A 654 23.97 -9.59 -33.66
CA THR A 654 24.86 -9.13 -32.58
C THR A 654 24.04 -8.46 -31.48
N ALA A 655 24.59 -8.38 -30.28
CA ALA A 655 23.94 -7.72 -29.16
C ALA A 655 24.96 -7.11 -28.21
N SER A 656 24.49 -6.29 -27.27
CA SER A 656 25.32 -5.73 -26.20
C SER A 656 25.92 -6.80 -25.28
N SER A 657 25.16 -7.86 -24.98
CA SER A 657 25.62 -9.00 -24.18
C SER A 657 24.75 -10.25 -24.41
N SER A 658 25.06 -11.35 -23.72
CA SER A 658 24.27 -12.59 -23.77
C SER A 658 24.28 -13.32 -22.42
N TYR A 659 23.16 -13.95 -22.06
CA TYR A 659 23.05 -14.82 -20.90
C TYR A 659 23.61 -16.22 -21.21
N GLY A 660 24.94 -16.32 -21.30
CA GLY A 660 25.63 -17.57 -21.63
C GLY A 660 25.42 -18.05 -23.07
N GLU A 661 25.96 -19.24 -23.38
CA GLU A 661 26.01 -19.77 -24.75
C GLU A 661 24.65 -20.19 -25.30
N ALA A 662 23.69 -20.54 -24.44
CA ALA A 662 22.35 -20.94 -24.84
C ALA A 662 21.43 -19.75 -25.21
N SER A 663 21.86 -18.50 -24.94
CA SER A 663 21.04 -17.30 -25.16
C SER A 663 21.72 -16.23 -26.01
N VAL A 664 22.51 -16.67 -27.00
CA VAL A 664 23.23 -15.81 -27.95
C VAL A 664 22.30 -15.16 -28.98
N PRO A 665 22.72 -14.06 -29.64
CA PRO A 665 21.83 -13.30 -30.54
C PRO A 665 21.26 -14.12 -31.71
N ALA A 666 22.01 -15.10 -32.21
CA ALA A 666 21.54 -16.00 -33.27
C ALA A 666 20.24 -16.75 -32.91
N LYS A 667 19.93 -16.89 -31.62
CA LYS A 667 18.72 -17.57 -31.12
C LYS A 667 17.43 -16.77 -31.24
N ALA A 668 17.50 -15.49 -31.59
CA ALA A 668 16.32 -14.69 -31.85
C ALA A 668 15.98 -14.61 -33.35
N VAL A 669 16.76 -15.27 -34.20
CA VAL A 669 16.62 -15.21 -35.67
C VAL A 669 16.75 -16.60 -36.32
N ASP A 670 16.67 -17.68 -35.54
CA ASP A 670 16.78 -19.07 -36.03
C ASP A 670 15.42 -19.70 -36.36
N GLY A 671 14.32 -19.05 -36.00
CA GLY A 671 12.95 -19.52 -36.23
C GLY A 671 12.50 -20.64 -35.29
N ASP A 672 13.24 -20.91 -34.21
CA ASP A 672 12.88 -21.90 -33.20
C ASP A 672 12.23 -21.21 -31.98
N PRO A 673 10.92 -21.40 -31.72
CA PRO A 673 10.24 -20.74 -30.62
C PRO A 673 10.69 -21.22 -29.23
N ALA A 674 11.52 -22.26 -29.14
CA ALA A 674 12.07 -22.77 -27.89
C ALA A 674 13.43 -22.14 -27.51
N THR A 675 14.09 -21.45 -28.45
CA THR A 675 15.37 -20.77 -28.21
C THR A 675 15.14 -19.26 -28.09
N ARG A 676 16.05 -18.54 -27.43
CA ARG A 676 15.89 -17.09 -27.20
C ARG A 676 17.22 -16.38 -27.06
N TRP A 677 17.29 -15.11 -27.43
CA TRP A 677 18.33 -14.21 -26.93
C TRP A 677 17.94 -13.64 -25.56
N ALA A 678 18.92 -13.39 -24.70
CA ALA A 678 18.73 -12.66 -23.45
C ALA A 678 19.97 -11.87 -23.07
N ASN A 679 19.80 -10.67 -22.52
CA ASN A 679 20.93 -9.90 -22.00
C ASN A 679 21.53 -10.54 -20.74
N SER A 680 22.81 -10.26 -20.51
CA SER A 680 23.56 -10.80 -19.37
C SER A 680 23.07 -10.25 -18.03
N ALA A 681 23.29 -11.02 -16.96
CA ALA A 681 22.95 -10.58 -15.60
C ALA A 681 23.68 -9.28 -15.19
N ALA A 682 24.90 -9.06 -15.70
CA ALA A 682 25.70 -7.86 -15.44
C ALA A 682 25.11 -6.59 -16.10
N GLU A 683 24.33 -6.74 -17.17
CA GLU A 683 23.70 -5.62 -17.88
C GLU A 683 22.30 -5.29 -17.34
N ARG A 684 21.64 -6.23 -16.64
CA ARG A 684 20.30 -6.00 -16.05
C ARG A 684 20.25 -4.76 -15.14
N PRO A 685 21.24 -4.42 -14.30
CA PRO A 685 21.14 -3.21 -13.48
C PRO A 685 21.04 -1.90 -14.28
N THR A 686 21.59 -1.85 -15.50
CA THR A 686 21.56 -0.63 -16.33
C THR A 686 20.33 -0.56 -17.23
N MET A 687 19.74 -1.71 -17.58
CA MET A 687 18.57 -1.84 -18.46
C MET A 687 18.72 -1.16 -19.84
N LYS A 688 19.96 -1.01 -20.36
CA LYS A 688 20.26 -0.32 -21.64
C LYS A 688 20.76 -1.24 -22.76
N GLY A 689 20.42 -2.53 -22.71
CA GLY A 689 20.84 -3.51 -23.71
C GLY A 689 20.24 -3.29 -25.10
N TRP A 690 20.93 -3.80 -26.12
CA TRP A 690 20.52 -3.73 -27.53
C TRP A 690 20.74 -5.06 -28.27
N PHE A 691 19.93 -5.30 -29.30
CA PHE A 691 20.01 -6.44 -30.22
C PHE A 691 19.93 -5.95 -31.66
N ALA A 692 20.82 -6.40 -32.55
CA ALA A 692 20.88 -5.96 -33.95
C ALA A 692 21.11 -7.11 -34.93
N VAL A 693 20.50 -7.02 -36.12
CA VAL A 693 20.65 -7.98 -37.23
C VAL A 693 21.20 -7.29 -38.48
N ASP A 694 22.13 -7.95 -39.19
CA ASP A 694 22.64 -7.56 -40.51
C ASP A 694 21.87 -8.31 -41.60
N LEU A 695 21.07 -7.61 -42.41
CA LEU A 695 20.27 -8.20 -43.49
C LEU A 695 21.10 -8.62 -44.72
N GLY A 696 22.42 -8.45 -44.66
CA GLY A 696 23.40 -8.80 -45.71
C GLY A 696 23.53 -7.77 -46.82
N ALA A 697 22.49 -6.99 -47.08
CA ALA A 697 22.49 -5.87 -48.03
C ALA A 697 21.42 -4.83 -47.65
N SER A 698 21.48 -3.63 -48.25
CA SER A 698 20.40 -2.65 -48.08
C SER A 698 19.09 -3.18 -48.66
N ARG A 699 18.04 -3.22 -47.84
CA ARG A 699 16.68 -3.68 -48.15
C ARG A 699 15.67 -2.62 -47.73
N THR A 700 14.50 -2.63 -48.37
CA THR A 700 13.36 -1.85 -47.89
C THR A 700 12.69 -2.58 -46.73
N VAL A 701 12.66 -1.96 -45.56
CA VAL A 701 12.04 -2.52 -44.34
C VAL A 701 10.92 -1.61 -43.84
N SER A 702 9.86 -2.17 -43.30
CA SER A 702 8.69 -1.41 -42.81
C SER A 702 8.00 -2.01 -41.59
N ARG A 703 8.39 -3.22 -41.17
CA ARG A 703 7.81 -3.89 -40.01
C ARG A 703 8.85 -4.70 -39.25
N VAL A 704 8.74 -4.67 -37.92
CA VAL A 704 9.44 -5.57 -37.00
C VAL A 704 8.41 -6.33 -36.17
N THR A 705 8.59 -7.65 -36.04
CA THR A 705 7.83 -8.47 -35.09
C THR A 705 8.78 -8.96 -34.01
N ILE A 706 8.44 -8.79 -32.74
CA ILE A 706 9.23 -9.29 -31.62
C ILE A 706 8.36 -10.22 -30.80
N GLN A 707 8.86 -11.40 -30.46
CA GLN A 707 8.24 -12.28 -29.48
C GLN A 707 9.07 -12.25 -28.19
N TRP A 708 8.59 -11.54 -27.17
CA TRP A 708 9.26 -11.43 -25.88
C TRP A 708 9.07 -12.69 -25.01
N GLN A 709 10.04 -12.94 -24.13
CA GLN A 709 9.87 -13.87 -23.02
C GLN A 709 8.88 -13.31 -21.98
N GLU A 710 8.09 -14.19 -21.36
CA GLU A 710 6.98 -13.87 -20.46
C GLU A 710 7.37 -13.00 -19.28
N ASP A 711 8.62 -13.11 -18.79
CA ASP A 711 9.13 -12.41 -17.60
C ASP A 711 10.20 -11.35 -17.89
N ALA A 712 10.58 -11.15 -19.16
CA ALA A 712 11.70 -10.27 -19.55
C ALA A 712 11.40 -9.49 -20.85
N TRP A 713 10.68 -8.38 -20.72
CA TRP A 713 10.32 -7.50 -21.84
C TRP A 713 10.52 -6.01 -21.49
N PRO A 714 10.69 -5.13 -22.50
CA PRO A 714 10.71 -3.70 -22.31
C PRO A 714 9.30 -3.10 -22.17
N ILE A 715 9.15 -2.10 -21.30
CA ILE A 715 8.00 -1.20 -21.33
C ILE A 715 8.22 0.02 -22.23
N SER A 716 9.48 0.35 -22.51
CA SER A 716 9.85 1.32 -23.53
C SER A 716 11.15 0.91 -24.24
N TYR A 717 11.18 1.10 -25.55
CA TYR A 717 12.30 0.73 -26.41
C TYR A 717 12.22 1.46 -27.76
N ARG A 718 13.30 1.39 -28.54
CA ARG A 718 13.39 1.97 -29.88
C ARG A 718 13.73 0.90 -30.90
N ILE A 719 13.16 1.04 -32.10
CA ILE A 719 13.63 0.36 -33.30
C ILE A 719 14.44 1.35 -34.11
N GLU A 720 15.65 0.94 -34.45
CA GLU A 720 16.63 1.75 -35.15
C GLU A 720 17.11 1.01 -36.39
N VAL A 721 17.58 1.76 -37.38
CA VAL A 721 18.15 1.20 -38.61
C VAL A 721 19.45 1.90 -38.97
N SER A 722 20.29 1.21 -39.75
CA SER A 722 21.57 1.71 -40.21
C SER A 722 21.96 1.12 -41.57
N ASP A 723 22.77 1.85 -42.35
CA ASP A 723 23.39 1.34 -43.58
C ASP A 723 24.78 0.74 -43.33
N ASP A 724 25.45 1.12 -42.23
CA ASP A 724 26.85 0.78 -41.92
C ASP A 724 27.06 0.06 -40.57
N GLY A 725 26.01 -0.06 -39.76
CA GLY A 725 26.04 -0.69 -38.44
C GLY A 725 26.65 0.21 -37.34
N GLN A 726 27.03 1.44 -37.67
CA GLN A 726 27.67 2.39 -36.76
C GLN A 726 26.79 3.62 -36.52
N ASN A 727 26.21 4.17 -37.58
CA ASN A 727 25.34 5.33 -37.53
C ASN A 727 23.88 4.87 -37.56
N TRP A 728 23.19 5.05 -36.43
CA TRP A 728 21.84 4.55 -36.23
C TRP A 728 20.83 5.69 -36.22
N ARG A 729 19.66 5.46 -36.82
CA ARG A 729 18.51 6.36 -36.75
C ARG A 729 17.29 5.61 -36.25
N THR A 730 16.55 6.21 -35.34
CA THR A 730 15.27 5.66 -34.85
C THR A 730 14.21 5.75 -35.96
N VAL A 731 13.46 4.66 -36.16
CA VAL A 731 12.32 4.60 -37.10
C VAL A 731 10.98 4.47 -36.40
N THR A 732 10.96 3.95 -35.16
CA THR A 732 9.79 3.98 -34.28
C THR A 732 10.25 3.77 -32.83
N SER A 733 9.45 4.25 -31.87
CA SER A 733 9.61 4.00 -30.44
C SER A 733 8.37 3.32 -29.86
N VAL A 734 8.54 2.74 -28.69
CA VAL A 734 7.47 2.31 -27.79
C VAL A 734 7.63 3.06 -26.46
N PRO A 735 6.60 3.75 -25.96
CA PRO A 735 5.34 4.01 -26.67
C PRO A 735 5.54 4.94 -27.88
N ARG A 736 4.52 5.02 -28.75
CA ARG A 736 4.49 5.95 -29.88
C ARG A 736 3.94 7.29 -29.44
N TRP A 737 4.84 8.23 -29.21
CA TRP A 737 4.51 9.58 -28.73
C TRP A 737 3.86 10.45 -29.81
N GLN A 738 2.89 11.27 -29.39
CA GLN A 738 2.32 12.38 -30.15
C GLN A 738 2.50 13.66 -29.36
N ASP A 739 3.18 14.65 -29.95
CA ASP A 739 3.33 15.97 -29.34
C ASP A 739 1.99 16.70 -29.30
N VAL A 740 1.74 17.42 -28.22
CA VAL A 740 0.59 18.29 -28.02
C VAL A 740 1.06 19.67 -27.58
N ASP A 741 0.57 20.70 -28.27
CA ASP A 741 0.94 22.08 -27.96
C ASP A 741 0.21 22.60 -26.72
N GLY A 742 0.94 23.30 -25.85
CA GLY A 742 0.35 24.03 -24.73
C GLY A 742 1.22 24.05 -23.48
N GLN A 743 0.65 24.63 -22.42
CA GLN A 743 1.24 24.70 -21.07
C GLN A 743 0.39 23.93 -20.06
N TRP A 744 -0.49 23.06 -20.54
CA TRP A 744 -1.33 22.23 -19.69
C TRP A 744 -1.83 21.02 -20.46
N LEU A 745 -2.15 19.98 -19.70
CA LEU A 745 -2.70 18.72 -20.19
C LEU A 745 -3.80 18.25 -19.25
N ASN A 746 -4.89 17.75 -19.80
CA ASN A 746 -5.91 17.04 -19.06
C ASN A 746 -6.05 15.61 -19.60
N VAL A 747 -6.13 14.63 -18.71
CA VAL A 747 -6.30 13.21 -19.02
C VAL A 747 -7.71 12.79 -18.62
N ASP A 748 -8.51 12.37 -19.59
CA ASP A 748 -9.88 11.84 -19.49
C ASP A 748 -10.91 12.72 -18.74
N GLY A 749 -10.62 14.00 -18.49
CA GLY A 749 -11.45 14.82 -17.60
C GLY A 749 -11.31 14.43 -16.12
N ARG A 750 -10.22 13.74 -15.77
CA ARG A 750 -9.98 13.15 -14.44
C ARG A 750 -8.75 13.72 -13.75
N ALA A 751 -7.70 14.03 -14.50
CA ALA A 751 -6.47 14.60 -13.97
C ALA A 751 -5.98 15.77 -14.82
N GLY A 752 -5.56 16.86 -14.17
CA GLY A 752 -5.08 18.07 -14.83
C GLY A 752 -3.65 18.39 -14.44
N PHE A 753 -2.84 18.80 -15.41
CA PHE A 753 -1.44 19.20 -15.24
C PHE A 753 -1.24 20.58 -15.85
N VAL A 754 -0.62 21.50 -15.11
CA VAL A 754 -0.17 22.80 -15.62
C VAL A 754 1.36 22.78 -15.64
N VAL A 755 1.95 23.04 -16.80
CA VAL A 755 3.40 22.95 -17.06
C VAL A 755 3.93 24.33 -17.40
N ARG A 756 4.97 24.78 -16.68
CA ARG A 756 5.62 26.07 -16.91
C ARG A 756 7.12 25.92 -16.93
N GLY A 757 7.82 26.74 -17.71
CA GLY A 757 9.29 26.81 -17.70
C GLY A 757 10.01 25.69 -18.46
N SER A 758 9.29 24.72 -19.04
CA SER A 758 9.86 23.80 -20.03
C SER A 758 9.89 24.45 -21.42
N THR A 759 10.92 24.14 -22.21
CA THR A 759 11.02 24.46 -23.64
C THR A 759 10.70 23.28 -24.54
N ASN A 760 10.56 22.07 -23.97
CA ASN A 760 10.15 20.87 -24.69
C ASN A 760 8.62 20.85 -24.85
N PRO A 761 8.09 20.17 -25.88
CA PRO A 761 6.65 19.93 -25.98
C PRO A 761 6.17 18.98 -24.88
N ILE A 762 4.86 18.98 -24.64
CA ILE A 762 4.18 17.88 -23.95
C ILE A 762 3.94 16.79 -24.98
N ALA A 763 4.14 15.53 -24.63
CA ALA A 763 3.77 14.40 -25.49
C ALA A 763 2.87 13.40 -24.77
N VAL A 764 1.99 12.76 -25.54
CA VAL A 764 1.04 11.75 -25.07
C VAL A 764 1.13 10.49 -25.91
N ALA A 765 0.81 9.36 -25.30
CA ALA A 765 0.71 8.07 -25.95
C ALA A 765 -0.39 7.24 -25.28
N PRO A 766 -0.85 6.12 -25.89
CA PRO A 766 -1.88 5.28 -25.26
C PRO A 766 -1.54 4.89 -23.82
N THR A 767 -0.27 4.66 -23.50
CA THR A 767 0.21 4.16 -22.21
C THR A 767 1.09 5.14 -21.45
N GLY A 768 1.11 6.43 -21.82
CA GLY A 768 1.96 7.38 -21.12
C GLY A 768 1.79 8.85 -21.48
N VAL A 769 2.37 9.69 -20.62
CA VAL A 769 2.49 11.14 -20.76
C VAL A 769 3.93 11.53 -20.48
N ALA A 770 4.49 12.44 -21.25
CA ALA A 770 5.73 13.15 -20.93
C ALA A 770 5.43 14.66 -20.92
N LEU A 771 5.48 15.28 -19.75
CA LEU A 771 5.15 16.71 -19.60
C LEU A 771 6.24 17.65 -20.15
N SER A 772 7.42 17.09 -20.45
CA SER A 772 8.53 17.75 -21.12
C SER A 772 9.29 16.72 -21.96
N HIS A 773 8.73 16.35 -23.11
CA HIS A 773 9.23 15.31 -24.02
C HIS A 773 10.46 15.78 -24.80
N GLY A 774 11.62 15.20 -24.53
CA GLY A 774 12.89 15.62 -25.12
C GLY A 774 14.05 15.65 -24.12
N PRO A 775 15.19 16.26 -24.50
CA PRO A 775 16.39 16.27 -23.68
C PRO A 775 16.22 17.00 -22.34
N ALA A 776 16.99 16.58 -21.34
CA ALA A 776 16.91 17.09 -19.95
C ALA A 776 17.08 18.61 -19.82
N ASP A 777 17.89 19.25 -20.67
CA ASP A 777 18.15 20.69 -20.62
C ASP A 777 16.88 21.52 -20.91
N GLY A 778 16.00 21.01 -21.76
CA GLY A 778 14.71 21.63 -22.04
C GLY A 778 13.74 21.63 -20.84
N ALA A 779 13.98 20.77 -19.84
CA ALA A 779 13.20 20.71 -18.61
C ALA A 779 13.78 21.55 -17.45
N ALA A 780 14.95 22.19 -17.61
CA ALA A 780 15.71 22.77 -16.49
C ALA A 780 15.03 23.95 -15.75
N GLY A 781 14.01 24.54 -16.35
CA GLY A 781 13.16 25.57 -15.73
C GLY A 781 11.81 25.04 -15.23
N MET A 782 11.53 23.75 -15.39
CA MET A 782 10.17 23.24 -15.35
C MET A 782 9.58 23.22 -13.93
N VAL A 783 8.35 23.71 -13.83
CA VAL A 783 7.44 23.55 -12.69
C VAL A 783 6.13 22.99 -13.20
N VAL A 784 5.67 21.90 -12.58
CA VAL A 784 4.39 21.26 -12.87
C VAL A 784 3.50 21.34 -11.64
N GLN A 785 2.24 21.73 -11.85
CA GLN A 785 1.17 21.62 -10.85
C GLN A 785 0.21 20.51 -11.30
N GLY A 786 0.08 19.45 -10.51
CA GLY A 786 -0.84 18.32 -10.77
C GLY A 786 -2.08 18.42 -9.89
N PHE A 787 -3.26 18.18 -10.46
CA PHE A 787 -4.55 18.37 -9.81
C PHE A 787 -5.49 17.16 -10.02
N PRO A 788 -6.13 16.66 -8.95
CA PRO A 788 -7.07 15.56 -9.07
C PRO A 788 -8.46 16.06 -9.47
N ALA A 789 -9.27 15.18 -10.07
CA ALA A 789 -10.66 15.41 -10.43
C ALA A 789 -10.89 16.71 -11.23
N GLN A 790 -10.07 16.94 -12.26
CA GLN A 790 -10.15 18.14 -13.09
C GLN A 790 -10.76 17.87 -14.46
N THR A 791 -11.72 18.72 -14.85
CA THR A 791 -12.16 18.84 -16.25
C THR A 791 -11.16 19.67 -17.08
N PRO A 792 -11.13 19.53 -18.41
CA PRO A 792 -10.25 20.33 -19.26
C PRO A 792 -10.44 21.84 -19.07
N ALA A 793 -11.70 22.29 -18.93
CA ALA A 793 -12.01 23.70 -18.72
C ALA A 793 -11.48 24.24 -17.37
N GLN A 794 -11.46 23.41 -16.33
CA GLN A 794 -10.84 23.79 -15.05
C GLN A 794 -9.32 23.84 -15.17
N THR A 795 -8.70 22.85 -15.81
CA THR A 795 -7.25 22.82 -16.05
C THR A 795 -6.78 24.05 -16.85
N ALA A 796 -7.50 24.41 -17.92
CA ALA A 796 -7.19 25.61 -18.71
C ALA A 796 -7.28 26.90 -17.87
N ARG A 797 -8.26 27.02 -16.97
CA ARG A 797 -8.36 28.18 -16.06
C ARG A 797 -7.20 28.24 -15.07
N LEU A 798 -6.76 27.10 -14.54
CA LEU A 798 -5.60 27.02 -13.66
C LEU A 798 -4.30 27.39 -14.41
N ALA A 799 -4.18 26.98 -15.68
CA ALA A 799 -3.05 27.36 -16.53
C ALA A 799 -3.00 28.87 -16.82
N ALA A 800 -4.15 29.53 -16.90
CA ALA A 800 -4.25 30.98 -17.07
C ALA A 800 -4.05 31.78 -15.77
N ALA A 801 -4.08 31.13 -14.60
CA ALA A 801 -3.94 31.80 -13.32
C ALA A 801 -2.51 32.33 -13.14
N PRO A 802 -2.32 33.56 -12.61
CA PRO A 802 -1.02 34.07 -12.22
C PRO A 802 -0.31 33.13 -11.23
N GLN A 803 1.01 33.01 -11.34
CA GLN A 803 1.84 32.17 -10.47
C GLN A 803 2.94 32.99 -9.79
N PRO A 804 3.51 32.48 -8.69
CA PRO A 804 4.61 33.16 -8.01
C PRO A 804 5.80 33.43 -8.93
N SER A 805 6.47 34.56 -8.72
CA SER A 805 7.59 34.99 -9.56
C SER A 805 8.65 35.79 -8.79
N GLY A 806 9.88 35.81 -9.30
CA GLY A 806 11.01 36.52 -8.70
C GLY A 806 12.00 35.58 -8.00
N GLY A 807 13.05 36.17 -7.44
CA GLY A 807 14.15 35.42 -6.81
C GLY A 807 15.18 34.85 -7.80
N PRO A 808 16.20 34.12 -7.30
CA PRO A 808 17.24 33.54 -8.13
C PRO A 808 16.74 32.34 -8.93
N ALA A 809 17.47 31.98 -9.99
CA ALA A 809 17.13 30.84 -10.85
C ALA A 809 17.20 29.46 -10.16
N ALA A 810 17.66 29.34 -8.92
CA ALA A 810 17.55 28.11 -8.12
C ALA A 810 16.23 28.02 -7.34
N LEU A 811 15.57 29.16 -7.10
CA LEU A 811 14.29 29.21 -6.41
C LEU A 811 13.16 28.88 -7.41
N ARG A 812 12.33 27.90 -7.08
CA ARG A 812 11.08 27.59 -7.78
C ARG A 812 9.92 27.72 -6.81
N ALA A 813 8.79 28.16 -7.32
CA ALA A 813 7.58 28.31 -6.51
C ALA A 813 6.33 28.05 -7.35
N ALA A 814 5.29 27.55 -6.70
CA ALA A 814 3.96 27.41 -7.28
C ALA A 814 2.89 27.67 -6.23
N LEU A 815 1.73 28.14 -6.69
CA LEU A 815 0.55 28.38 -5.87
C LEU A 815 -0.59 27.48 -6.34
N ASN A 816 -0.95 26.50 -5.51
CA ASN A 816 -2.11 25.63 -5.70
C ASN A 816 -3.20 26.08 -4.72
N ASP A 817 -4.25 26.71 -5.23
CA ASP A 817 -5.25 27.43 -4.44
C ASP A 817 -4.61 28.49 -3.52
N ARG A 818 -4.42 28.19 -2.23
CA ARG A 818 -3.75 29.06 -1.27
C ARG A 818 -2.52 28.41 -0.62
N TYR A 819 -2.05 27.29 -1.13
CA TYR A 819 -0.85 26.63 -0.64
C TYR A 819 0.34 27.02 -1.53
N LEU A 820 1.37 27.57 -0.90
CA LEU A 820 2.57 28.03 -1.58
C LEU A 820 3.68 26.97 -1.41
N SER A 821 4.02 26.30 -2.51
CA SER A 821 5.15 25.37 -2.58
C SER A 821 6.41 26.13 -2.97
N LEU A 822 7.51 25.88 -2.26
CA LEU A 822 8.81 26.53 -2.45
C LEU A 822 9.91 25.48 -2.56
N PHE A 823 10.81 25.64 -3.53
CA PHE A 823 11.94 24.75 -3.73
C PHE A 823 13.22 25.55 -3.90
N ASN A 824 14.28 25.18 -3.19
CA ASN A 824 15.64 25.62 -3.47
C ASN A 824 16.39 24.47 -4.16
N LEU A 825 16.40 24.50 -5.49
CA LEU A 825 17.02 23.47 -6.35
C LEU A 825 18.47 23.82 -6.68
N GLY A 826 19.20 24.37 -5.71
CA GLY A 826 20.60 24.74 -5.85
C GLY A 826 21.44 24.38 -4.63
N SER A 827 22.76 24.52 -4.78
CA SER A 827 23.76 24.16 -3.77
C SER A 827 24.02 25.25 -2.71
N SER A 828 23.33 26.39 -2.79
CA SER A 828 23.47 27.51 -1.85
C SER A 828 22.14 27.83 -1.18
N ALA A 829 22.18 28.25 0.08
CA ALA A 829 21.00 28.70 0.79
C ALA A 829 20.41 29.99 0.18
N VAL A 830 19.10 30.10 0.22
CA VAL A 830 18.33 31.31 -0.09
C VAL A 830 17.95 31.96 1.25
N ASP A 831 18.33 33.22 1.47
CA ASP A 831 17.96 33.98 2.69
C ASP A 831 17.29 35.31 2.32
N LYS A 832 16.09 35.53 2.87
CA LYS A 832 15.28 36.76 2.72
C LYS A 832 15.09 37.22 1.28
N VAL A 833 14.99 36.29 0.34
CA VAL A 833 14.71 36.62 -1.05
C VAL A 833 13.23 36.99 -1.20
N GLY A 834 12.95 38.12 -1.84
CA GLY A 834 11.59 38.54 -2.14
C GLY A 834 10.98 37.71 -3.28
N LEU A 835 9.85 37.08 -3.01
CA LEU A 835 9.02 36.36 -3.96
C LEU A 835 7.68 37.09 -4.10
N THR A 836 7.28 37.43 -5.33
CA THR A 836 5.92 37.92 -5.58
C THR A 836 4.96 36.74 -5.58
N VAL A 837 3.94 36.78 -4.72
CA VAL A 837 2.87 35.78 -4.65
C VAL A 837 1.58 36.47 -5.09
N PRO A 838 1.03 36.14 -6.27
CA PRO A 838 -0.15 36.81 -6.79
C PRO A 838 -1.42 36.34 -6.09
N GLU A 839 -2.34 37.27 -5.82
CA GLU A 839 -3.69 36.96 -5.32
C GLU A 839 -4.72 37.85 -6.03
N SER A 840 -5.90 37.29 -6.29
CA SER A 840 -7.02 38.02 -6.88
C SER A 840 -8.02 38.46 -5.79
N GLY A 841 -8.71 39.57 -6.01
CA GLY A 841 -9.70 40.12 -5.08
C GLY A 841 -9.12 40.99 -3.96
N ASP A 842 -9.95 41.27 -2.95
CA ASP A 842 -9.67 42.25 -1.89
C ASP A 842 -9.03 41.65 -0.63
N GLU A 843 -9.03 40.32 -0.51
CA GLU A 843 -8.43 39.58 0.60
C GLU A 843 -6.97 39.21 0.30
N ARG A 844 -6.13 39.09 1.33
CA ARG A 844 -4.74 38.63 1.25
C ARG A 844 -4.52 37.45 2.19
N THR A 845 -3.83 36.42 1.72
CA THR A 845 -3.50 35.23 2.51
C THR A 845 -2.13 35.36 3.12
N LEU A 846 -2.04 35.48 4.44
CA LEU A 846 -0.76 35.61 5.14
C LEU A 846 -0.19 34.22 5.48
N TYR A 847 1.06 34.00 5.08
CA TYR A 847 1.86 32.80 5.36
C TYR A 847 2.79 33.01 6.55
N LEU A 848 3.34 31.93 7.10
CA LEU A 848 4.36 31.99 8.16
C LEU A 848 5.60 32.78 7.70
N GLY A 849 6.10 33.68 8.54
CA GLY A 849 7.25 34.53 8.23
C GLY A 849 6.87 35.94 7.80
N ARG A 850 7.81 36.62 7.12
CA ARG A 850 7.70 38.04 6.75
C ARG A 850 7.15 38.19 5.33
N GLN A 851 6.18 39.07 5.16
CA GLN A 851 5.63 39.45 3.87
C GLN A 851 5.11 40.89 3.88
N THR A 852 4.96 41.48 2.70
CA THR A 852 4.37 42.80 2.53
C THR A 852 3.21 42.71 1.54
N THR A 853 2.09 43.33 1.86
CA THR A 853 0.94 43.39 0.95
C THR A 853 1.22 44.26 -0.26
N THR A 854 0.67 43.87 -1.40
CA THR A 854 0.70 44.63 -2.66
C THR A 854 -0.70 44.71 -3.27
N PRO A 855 -0.93 45.58 -4.27
CA PRO A 855 -2.23 45.71 -4.91
C PRO A 855 -2.72 44.41 -5.57
N THR A 856 -1.79 43.54 -5.97
CA THR A 856 -2.06 42.29 -6.72
C THR A 856 -1.64 41.02 -5.97
N GLY A 857 -1.35 41.11 -4.66
CA GLY A 857 -0.93 39.96 -3.85
C GLY A 857 0.01 40.35 -2.71
N LEU A 858 1.15 39.66 -2.63
CA LEU A 858 2.16 39.83 -1.59
C LEU A 858 3.59 39.81 -2.17
N THR A 859 4.52 40.42 -1.45
CA THR A 859 5.96 40.11 -1.52
C THR A 859 6.32 39.30 -0.28
N TYR A 860 6.58 38.01 -0.45
CA TYR A 860 6.94 37.05 0.62
C TYR A 860 8.46 36.89 0.73
N GLN A 861 9.02 36.91 1.95
CA GLN A 861 10.45 36.67 2.17
C GLN A 861 10.74 35.17 2.34
N VAL A 862 11.39 34.59 1.35
CA VAL A 862 11.78 33.19 1.34
C VAL A 862 13.13 32.99 2.04
N GLY A 863 13.17 32.02 2.96
CA GLY A 863 14.40 31.46 3.52
C GLY A 863 14.38 29.93 3.40
N LEU A 864 15.34 29.34 2.69
CA LEU A 864 15.47 27.90 2.47
C LEU A 864 16.93 27.46 2.41
N ALA A 865 17.26 26.34 3.05
CA ALA A 865 18.57 25.71 2.90
C ALA A 865 18.76 25.18 1.46
N ALA A 866 20.02 24.96 1.07
CA ALA A 866 20.37 24.36 -0.21
C ALA A 866 19.72 22.97 -0.36
N GLY A 867 19.20 22.64 -1.55
CA GLY A 867 18.62 21.33 -1.83
C GLY A 867 17.41 20.97 -0.95
N THR A 868 16.63 21.96 -0.49
CA THR A 868 15.43 21.74 0.35
C THR A 868 14.17 22.36 -0.24
N ALA A 869 13.01 21.97 0.27
CA ALA A 869 11.72 22.52 -0.10
C ALA A 869 10.83 22.75 1.11
N ALA A 870 9.78 23.55 0.94
CA ALA A 870 8.79 23.82 1.96
C ALA A 870 7.39 24.02 1.38
N VAL A 871 6.38 23.69 2.18
CA VAL A 871 4.98 24.07 1.96
C VAL A 871 4.59 25.16 2.96
N GLN A 872 4.09 26.28 2.46
CA GLN A 872 3.52 27.36 3.26
C GLN A 872 2.00 27.29 3.18
N ALA A 873 1.38 26.92 4.31
CA ALA A 873 -0.07 26.93 4.46
C ALA A 873 -0.59 28.31 4.90
N PRO A 874 -1.83 28.68 4.51
CA PRO A 874 -2.51 29.87 5.01
C PRO A 874 -2.57 29.92 6.53
N ARG A 875 -2.18 31.05 7.14
CA ARG A 875 -2.30 31.28 8.60
C ARG A 875 -3.38 32.29 8.93
N PHE A 876 -3.41 33.39 8.19
CA PHE A 876 -4.41 34.43 8.35
C PHE A 876 -4.94 34.89 7.01
N ARG A 877 -6.16 35.42 7.02
CA ARG A 877 -6.73 36.17 5.92
C ARG A 877 -6.88 37.62 6.33
N LEU A 878 -6.42 38.54 5.48
CA LEU A 878 -6.41 39.97 5.73
C LEU A 878 -7.27 40.69 4.69
N SER A 879 -8.23 41.49 5.12
CA SER A 879 -9.09 42.31 4.25
C SER A 879 -9.25 43.72 4.82
N ALA A 880 -9.76 44.69 4.07
CA ALA A 880 -10.07 46.01 4.62
C ALA A 880 -11.30 45.94 5.56
N VAL A 881 -11.35 46.83 6.57
CA VAL A 881 -12.48 46.89 7.54
C VAL A 881 -13.83 47.23 6.88
N ARG A 882 -13.84 47.84 5.69
CA ARG A 882 -15.07 48.03 4.90
C ARG A 882 -15.21 46.90 3.89
N SER A 883 -16.38 46.25 3.88
CA SER A 883 -16.79 45.31 2.83
C SER A 883 -16.55 45.94 1.45
N GLY A 884 -15.72 45.29 0.61
CA GLY A 884 -15.35 45.75 -0.73
C GLY A 884 -14.18 46.74 -0.81
N GLY A 885 -13.39 46.92 0.25
CA GLY A 885 -12.15 47.70 0.22
C GLY A 885 -10.90 46.84 -0.01
N GLN A 886 -9.99 47.29 -0.88
CA GLN A 886 -8.71 46.62 -1.14
C GLN A 886 -7.83 46.61 0.11
N ALA A 887 -7.11 45.51 0.36
CA ALA A 887 -6.09 45.45 1.40
C ALA A 887 -5.07 46.60 1.23
N PRO A 888 -4.59 47.24 2.33
CA PRO A 888 -3.66 48.35 2.23
C PRO A 888 -2.38 47.95 1.50
N ASP A 889 -1.91 48.76 0.55
CA ASP A 889 -0.62 48.56 -0.11
C ASP A 889 0.53 48.89 0.85
N GLY A 890 1.59 48.07 0.85
CA GLY A 890 2.78 48.29 1.66
C GLY A 890 2.66 47.94 3.16
N LEU A 891 1.59 47.27 3.59
CA LEU A 891 1.45 46.79 4.96
C LEU A 891 2.32 45.54 5.16
N ALA A 892 3.33 45.64 6.02
CA ALA A 892 4.18 44.51 6.36
C ALA A 892 3.52 43.63 7.43
N ALA A 893 3.60 42.31 7.27
CA ALA A 893 3.14 41.31 8.21
C ALA A 893 4.26 40.31 8.53
N GLU A 894 4.57 40.14 9.81
CA GLU A 894 5.41 39.06 10.34
C GLU A 894 4.51 38.07 11.09
N VAL A 895 4.20 36.95 10.44
CA VAL A 895 3.43 35.85 11.04
C VAL A 895 4.39 34.96 11.80
N VAL A 896 4.17 34.82 13.11
CA VAL A 896 5.02 34.03 14.00
C VAL A 896 4.52 32.59 14.11
N ASP A 897 3.20 32.43 14.21
CA ASP A 897 2.50 31.16 14.26
C ASP A 897 1.03 31.37 13.83
N SER A 898 0.18 30.35 13.94
CA SER A 898 -1.26 30.41 13.64
C SER A 898 -2.09 31.32 14.54
N HIS A 899 -1.50 31.91 15.58
CA HIS A 899 -2.17 32.74 16.59
C HIS A 899 -1.59 34.15 16.68
N LEU A 900 -0.34 34.36 16.28
CA LEU A 900 0.36 35.63 16.41
C LEU A 900 0.83 36.16 15.06
N VAL A 901 0.37 37.35 14.72
CA VAL A 901 0.88 38.17 13.61
C VAL A 901 1.22 39.57 14.10
N ARG A 902 2.33 40.11 13.60
CA ARG A 902 2.73 41.51 13.80
C ARG A 902 2.52 42.28 12.50
N LEU A 903 1.69 43.32 12.53
CA LEU A 903 1.45 44.20 11.40
C LEU A 903 2.23 45.51 11.58
N THR A 904 2.93 45.96 10.55
CA THR A 904 3.68 47.23 10.55
C THR A 904 3.28 48.06 9.34
N ASN A 905 2.83 49.29 9.57
CA ASN A 905 2.36 50.18 8.51
C ASN A 905 3.40 51.27 8.20
N SER A 906 3.96 51.23 7.01
CA SER A 906 4.88 52.26 6.51
C SER A 906 4.20 53.32 5.63
N ALA A 907 2.91 53.18 5.33
CA ALA A 907 2.16 54.14 4.52
C ALA A 907 1.68 55.33 5.36
N GLU A 908 1.58 56.51 4.74
CA GLU A 908 1.22 57.78 5.38
C GLU A 908 -0.16 57.78 6.04
N ILE A 909 -1.05 56.87 5.62
CA ILE A 909 -2.41 56.72 6.13
C ILE A 909 -2.49 55.47 7.03
N ALA A 910 -3.25 55.55 8.12
CA ALA A 910 -3.49 54.41 8.99
C ALA A 910 -4.16 53.25 8.24
N ALA A 911 -3.55 52.07 8.28
CA ALA A 911 -4.11 50.84 7.74
C ALA A 911 -5.24 50.33 8.66
N LYS A 912 -6.43 50.09 8.10
CA LYS A 912 -7.59 49.54 8.82
C LYS A 912 -7.96 48.20 8.19
N VAL A 913 -7.63 47.11 8.88
CA VAL A 913 -7.79 45.74 8.35
C VAL A 913 -8.59 44.85 9.28
N THR A 914 -9.23 43.83 8.73
CA THR A 914 -9.80 42.69 9.44
C THR A 914 -8.89 41.49 9.20
N LEU A 915 -8.34 40.94 10.28
CA LEU A 915 -7.60 39.67 10.27
C LEU A 915 -8.54 38.54 10.67
N THR A 916 -8.54 37.46 9.90
CA THR A 916 -9.23 36.20 10.23
C THR A 916 -8.20 35.11 10.42
N SER A 917 -8.19 34.46 11.58
CA SER A 917 -7.36 33.26 11.79
C SER A 917 -7.91 32.09 10.99
N VAL A 918 -7.05 31.41 10.23
CA VAL A 918 -7.43 30.17 9.52
C VAL A 918 -7.59 29.02 10.51
N ALA A 919 -6.79 29.00 11.57
CA ALA A 919 -6.82 27.93 12.57
C ALA A 919 -8.06 27.99 13.47
N THR A 920 -8.51 29.21 13.83
CA THR A 920 -9.57 29.40 14.83
C THR A 920 -10.88 29.94 14.25
N GLY A 921 -10.83 30.56 13.07
CA GLY A 921 -11.96 31.29 12.47
C GLY A 921 -12.26 32.63 13.14
N GLU A 922 -11.56 32.99 14.23
CA GLU A 922 -11.74 34.26 14.93
C GLU A 922 -11.31 35.44 14.04
N GLN A 923 -11.99 36.57 14.23
CA GLN A 923 -11.72 37.81 13.50
C GLN A 923 -11.32 38.94 14.46
N ALA A 924 -10.38 39.77 14.02
CA ALA A 924 -9.95 40.97 14.73
C ALA A 924 -9.89 42.17 13.77
N ALA A 925 -10.61 43.24 14.12
CA ALA A 925 -10.47 44.53 13.44
C ALA A 925 -9.28 45.29 14.04
N VAL A 926 -8.34 45.70 13.19
CA VAL A 926 -7.05 46.27 13.59
C VAL A 926 -6.83 47.59 12.86
N THR A 927 -6.47 48.63 13.62
CA THR A 927 -5.97 49.89 13.08
C THR A 927 -4.48 50.00 13.37
N VAL A 928 -3.67 50.12 12.33
CA VAL A 928 -2.21 50.26 12.40
C VAL A 928 -1.85 51.69 11.93
N PRO A 929 -1.56 52.62 12.86
CA PRO A 929 -1.16 53.98 12.49
C PRO A 929 0.13 54.01 11.66
N HIS A 930 0.34 55.08 10.89
CA HIS A 930 1.58 55.31 10.15
C HIS A 930 2.80 55.21 11.08
N GLY A 931 3.81 54.45 10.65
CA GLY A 931 5.07 54.24 11.35
C GLY A 931 4.96 53.35 12.60
N GLN A 932 3.80 52.74 12.87
CA GLN A 932 3.60 51.88 14.04
C GLN A 932 3.47 50.40 13.68
N SER A 933 3.74 49.56 14.68
CA SER A 933 3.47 48.13 14.65
C SER A 933 2.37 47.75 15.65
N ARG A 934 1.56 46.75 15.31
CA ARG A 934 0.54 46.15 16.18
C ARG A 934 0.69 44.64 16.18
N GLU A 935 0.79 44.05 17.38
CA GLU A 935 0.65 42.60 17.55
C GLU A 935 -0.83 42.25 17.65
N VAL A 936 -1.22 41.16 17.00
CA VAL A 936 -2.57 40.62 17.01
C VAL A 936 -2.47 39.17 17.45
N ARG A 937 -3.18 38.82 18.53
CA ARG A 937 -3.16 37.51 19.16
C ARG A 937 -4.56 36.91 19.16
N PHE A 938 -4.64 35.68 18.71
CA PHE A 938 -5.79 34.79 18.87
C PHE A 938 -5.44 33.75 19.94
N GLU A 939 -6.40 33.29 20.73
CA GLU A 939 -6.12 32.50 21.94
C GLU A 939 -6.72 31.08 21.94
N SER A 940 -7.62 30.78 21.01
CA SER A 940 -8.29 29.47 20.93
C SER A 940 -7.57 28.48 20.02
N GLY A 941 -7.66 27.18 20.31
CA GLY A 941 -7.11 26.12 19.45
C GLY A 941 -5.63 25.82 19.67
N VAL A 942 -5.08 24.95 18.81
CA VAL A 942 -3.69 24.46 18.91
C VAL A 942 -2.77 25.40 18.14
N ARG A 943 -1.74 25.92 18.81
CA ARG A 943 -0.70 26.76 18.20
C ARG A 943 0.19 25.92 17.29
N THR A 944 0.14 26.22 16.00
CA THR A 944 0.97 25.62 14.96
C THR A 944 1.81 26.66 14.21
N PRO A 945 3.07 26.36 13.83
CA PRO A 945 3.79 25.13 14.18
C PRO A 945 4.09 25.04 15.69
N THR A 946 4.06 23.83 16.26
CA THR A 946 4.36 23.58 17.68
C THR A 946 5.80 23.11 17.88
N SER A 947 6.41 23.47 19.01
CA SER A 947 7.70 22.94 19.45
C SER A 947 7.59 21.61 20.22
N ASP A 948 6.37 21.12 20.40
CA ASP A 948 6.10 19.83 21.05
C ASP A 948 6.50 18.66 20.14
N LEU A 949 7.58 17.98 20.47
CA LEU A 949 8.14 16.84 19.76
C LEU A 949 7.28 15.57 19.89
N ALA A 950 6.46 15.46 20.94
CA ALA A 950 5.60 14.29 21.18
C ALA A 950 4.29 14.33 20.40
N ARG A 951 3.84 15.52 20.01
CA ARG A 951 2.59 15.71 19.25
C ARG A 951 2.58 14.89 17.96
N ASP A 952 1.50 14.13 17.76
CA ASP A 952 1.26 13.31 16.55
C ASP A 952 2.40 12.33 16.25
N ARG A 953 2.95 11.72 17.30
CA ARG A 953 3.99 10.71 17.23
C ARG A 953 3.43 9.33 17.52
N ILE A 954 4.13 8.32 17.00
CA ILE A 954 3.82 6.92 17.27
C ILE A 954 3.99 6.65 18.76
N THR A 955 3.00 6.02 19.36
CA THR A 955 3.00 5.65 20.77
C THR A 955 2.96 4.13 20.98
N TYR A 956 3.42 3.69 22.15
CA TYR A 956 3.40 2.29 22.58
C TYR A 956 2.88 2.18 24.02
N PRO A 957 2.29 1.03 24.42
CA PRO A 957 2.16 -0.20 23.65
C PRO A 957 1.17 -0.09 22.49
N SER A 958 1.47 -0.72 21.36
CA SER A 958 0.57 -0.87 20.22
C SER A 958 -0.45 -2.00 20.45
N SER A 959 -1.34 -2.21 19.49
CA SER A 959 -2.33 -3.28 19.53
C SER A 959 -1.68 -4.67 19.73
N PRO A 960 -2.32 -5.61 20.46
CA PRO A 960 -3.46 -5.39 21.32
C PRO A 960 -3.08 -4.69 22.63
N LEU A 961 -4.03 -3.91 23.15
CA LEU A 961 -3.87 -3.21 24.43
C LEU A 961 -4.30 -4.09 25.61
N PRO A 962 -3.67 -3.96 26.79
CA PRO A 962 -4.04 -4.73 27.96
C PRO A 962 -5.44 -4.32 28.46
N PRO A 963 -6.18 -5.23 29.14
CA PRO A 963 -7.54 -4.94 29.58
C PRO A 963 -7.65 -3.63 30.37
N GLY A 964 -8.55 -2.75 29.94
CA GLY A 964 -8.82 -1.47 30.59
C GLY A 964 -7.87 -0.33 30.20
N MET A 965 -6.83 -0.60 29.41
CA MET A 965 -6.01 0.45 28.81
C MET A 965 -6.73 1.05 27.60
N SER A 966 -6.63 2.36 27.42
CA SER A 966 -7.08 3.00 26.17
C SER A 966 -5.89 3.24 25.24
N ASP A 967 -6.19 3.59 24.00
CA ASP A 967 -5.20 3.99 22.99
C ASP A 967 -4.19 5.04 23.54
N PRO A 968 -2.88 4.78 23.51
CA PRO A 968 -1.85 5.71 23.98
C PRO A 968 -1.71 6.97 23.11
N ASP A 969 -2.19 6.97 21.86
CA ASP A 969 -2.18 8.16 21.00
C ASP A 969 -3.00 9.32 21.61
N ARG A 970 -3.96 9.00 22.49
CA ARG A 970 -4.75 9.98 23.24
C ARG A 970 -3.96 10.87 24.19
N ALA A 971 -2.69 10.53 24.48
CA ALA A 971 -1.81 11.40 25.25
C ALA A 971 -1.11 12.47 24.38
N VAL A 972 -1.15 12.33 23.05
CA VAL A 972 -0.40 13.16 22.10
C VAL A 972 -1.26 13.68 20.93
N ASP A 973 -2.59 13.60 21.03
CA ASP A 973 -3.54 13.97 19.97
C ASP A 973 -4.03 15.44 20.03
N ALA A 974 -3.76 16.14 21.13
CA ALA A 974 -4.22 17.50 21.43
C ALA A 974 -5.74 17.66 21.60
N ASP A 975 -6.47 16.58 21.84
CA ASP A 975 -7.90 16.64 22.13
C ASP A 975 -8.13 16.63 23.65
N ALA A 976 -8.54 17.78 24.20
CA ALA A 976 -8.83 17.89 25.63
C ALA A 976 -10.00 17.00 26.11
N ARG A 977 -10.71 16.32 25.20
CA ARG A 977 -11.81 15.39 25.49
C ARG A 977 -11.36 13.94 25.56
N THR A 978 -10.14 13.62 25.13
CA THR A 978 -9.55 12.29 25.19
C THR A 978 -8.50 12.24 26.29
N ALA A 979 -8.13 11.03 26.71
CA ALA A 979 -7.03 10.78 27.63
C ALA A 979 -6.61 9.31 27.52
N TRP A 980 -5.33 9.04 27.74
CA TRP A 980 -4.79 7.69 27.89
C TRP A 980 -5.05 7.15 29.30
N THR A 981 -5.85 6.09 29.39
CA THR A 981 -6.09 5.34 30.63
C THR A 981 -5.08 4.20 30.72
N PRO A 982 -4.25 4.10 31.78
CA PRO A 982 -3.25 3.03 31.91
C PRO A 982 -3.85 1.62 32.04
N GLY A 983 -5.03 1.50 32.67
CA GLY A 983 -5.74 0.22 32.83
C GLY A 983 -5.22 -0.70 33.94
N GLY A 984 -4.07 -0.40 34.56
CA GLY A 984 -3.51 -1.12 35.70
C GLY A 984 -2.24 -0.45 36.22
N SER A 985 -1.62 -1.05 37.25
CA SER A 985 -0.31 -0.63 37.76
C SER A 985 0.84 -1.05 36.84
N ASP A 986 1.99 -0.39 36.99
CA ASP A 986 3.25 -0.66 36.27
C ASP A 986 3.08 -0.61 34.74
N ARG A 987 2.30 0.37 34.29
CA ARG A 987 1.99 0.57 32.86
C ARG A 987 2.85 1.69 32.32
N ARG A 988 3.45 1.45 31.15
CA ARG A 988 4.29 2.41 30.47
C ARG A 988 3.60 2.89 29.19
N LEU A 989 3.53 4.21 29.02
CA LEU A 989 3.31 4.83 27.72
C LEU A 989 4.68 5.25 27.18
N VAL A 990 4.96 4.98 25.91
CA VAL A 990 6.17 5.43 25.21
C VAL A 990 5.77 6.25 24.00
N VAL A 991 6.47 7.35 23.75
CA VAL A 991 6.36 8.15 22.53
C VAL A 991 7.66 8.06 21.74
N ASN A 992 7.58 7.66 20.46
CA ASN A 992 8.70 7.70 19.51
C ASN A 992 8.77 9.05 18.81
N LEU A 993 9.78 9.86 19.16
CA LEU A 993 10.00 11.19 18.58
C LEU A 993 10.42 11.13 17.10
N GLY A 994 10.69 9.93 16.56
CA GLY A 994 11.06 9.68 15.17
C GLY A 994 12.56 9.82 14.90
N VAL A 995 13.23 10.73 15.60
CA VAL A 995 14.68 10.95 15.54
C VAL A 995 15.24 11.14 16.95
N ASN A 996 16.55 10.94 17.11
CA ASN A 996 17.23 11.36 18.33
C ASN A 996 17.19 12.90 18.42
N ALA A 997 16.59 13.41 19.50
CA ALA A 997 16.45 14.84 19.76
C ALA A 997 17.05 15.21 21.12
N ASP A 998 17.49 16.47 21.25
CA ASP A 998 17.92 17.04 22.53
C ASP A 998 16.69 17.50 23.31
N VAL A 999 16.20 16.64 24.20
CA VAL A 999 15.01 16.86 25.02
C VAL A 999 15.38 17.66 26.27
N ARG A 1000 14.66 18.77 26.46
CA ARG A 1000 14.90 19.71 27.58
C ARG A 1000 13.80 19.74 28.62
N ARG A 1001 12.58 19.35 28.24
CA ARG A 1001 11.43 19.37 29.14
C ARG A 1001 10.40 18.35 28.73
N ALA A 1002 9.83 17.65 29.71
CA ALA A 1002 8.58 16.92 29.58
C ALA A 1002 7.52 17.53 30.49
N THR A 1003 6.32 17.77 29.96
CA THR A 1003 5.16 18.25 30.70
C THR A 1003 4.09 17.17 30.66
N VAL A 1004 3.67 16.71 31.83
CA VAL A 1004 2.69 15.64 32.02
C VAL A 1004 1.42 16.27 32.61
N ARG A 1005 0.27 16.04 31.98
CA ARG A 1005 -1.04 16.52 32.45
C ARG A 1005 -2.03 15.38 32.58
N TRP A 1006 -2.68 15.32 33.72
CA TRP A 1006 -3.67 14.31 34.10
C TRP A 1006 -5.08 14.91 34.09
N THR A 1007 -6.09 14.06 33.87
CA THR A 1007 -7.51 14.44 33.99
C THR A 1007 -7.88 14.73 35.45
N PRO A 1008 -8.91 15.56 35.74
CA PRO A 1008 -9.33 15.88 37.11
C PRO A 1008 -9.79 14.66 37.95
N ALA A 1009 -8.84 14.00 38.62
CA ALA A 1009 -9.05 12.91 39.59
C ALA A 1009 -7.75 12.67 40.39
N ALA A 1010 -7.72 11.71 41.32
CA ALA A 1010 -6.49 11.39 42.04
C ALA A 1010 -5.39 10.93 41.08
N VAL A 1011 -4.26 11.63 41.07
CA VAL A 1011 -3.12 11.34 40.18
C VAL A 1011 -2.29 10.18 40.75
N PRO A 1012 -1.97 9.14 39.95
CA PRO A 1012 -1.13 8.03 40.40
C PRO A 1012 0.33 8.48 40.60
N SER A 1013 1.17 7.64 41.22
CA SER A 1013 2.61 7.83 41.13
C SER A 1013 3.08 7.55 39.71
N TYR A 1014 4.05 8.33 39.21
CA TYR A 1014 4.63 8.09 37.88
C TYR A 1014 6.06 8.60 37.79
N ALA A 1015 6.79 8.09 36.79
CA ALA A 1015 8.12 8.53 36.42
C ALA A 1015 8.18 8.90 34.94
N VAL A 1016 9.04 9.86 34.62
CA VAL A 1016 9.40 10.17 33.23
C VAL A 1016 10.75 9.52 32.95
N GLU A 1017 10.83 8.78 31.84
CA GLU A 1017 12.06 8.12 31.40
C GLU A 1017 12.36 8.49 29.95
N VAL A 1018 13.62 8.34 29.55
CA VAL A 1018 14.09 8.59 28.19
C VAL A 1018 14.94 7.42 27.69
N SER A 1019 14.95 7.23 26.37
CA SER A 1019 15.74 6.20 25.72
C SER A 1019 16.14 6.61 24.30
N THR A 1020 17.28 6.12 23.81
CA THR A 1020 17.72 6.25 22.42
C THR A 1020 17.46 4.99 21.59
N ASP A 1021 17.31 3.83 22.24
CA ASP A 1021 17.17 2.52 21.61
C ASP A 1021 15.76 1.90 21.79
N GLY A 1022 14.95 2.42 22.71
CA GLY A 1022 13.60 1.92 23.03
C GLY A 1022 13.60 0.74 24.02
N THR A 1023 14.76 0.19 24.37
CA THR A 1023 14.91 -0.94 25.30
C THR A 1023 15.55 -0.56 26.63
N THR A 1024 16.49 0.38 26.60
CA THR A 1024 17.25 0.84 27.76
C THR A 1024 16.71 2.19 28.20
N TRP A 1025 16.17 2.25 29.42
CA TRP A 1025 15.45 3.41 29.92
C TRP A 1025 16.24 4.11 31.03
N THR A 1026 16.39 5.43 30.91
CA THR A 1026 16.97 6.29 31.94
C THR A 1026 15.87 7.09 32.61
N ARG A 1027 15.67 6.90 33.91
CA ARG A 1027 14.72 7.67 34.72
C ARG A 1027 15.25 9.09 34.91
N VAL A 1028 14.49 10.10 34.46
CA VAL A 1028 14.89 11.52 34.53
C VAL A 1028 14.06 12.32 35.52
N ALA A 1029 12.87 11.84 35.90
CA ALA A 1029 12.04 12.49 36.90
C ALA A 1029 11.04 11.53 37.57
N ASP A 1030 10.58 11.95 38.76
CA ASP A 1030 9.63 11.25 39.63
C ASP A 1030 8.54 12.19 40.15
N ALA A 1031 7.32 11.67 40.25
CA ALA A 1031 6.20 12.38 40.87
C ALA A 1031 5.28 11.44 41.66
N SER A 1032 4.93 11.90 42.87
CA SER A 1032 4.02 11.21 43.80
C SER A 1032 3.22 12.21 44.66
N ASP A 1033 3.19 13.48 44.27
CA ASP A 1033 2.61 14.59 45.03
C ASP A 1033 1.14 14.90 44.69
N GLY A 1034 0.57 14.17 43.72
CA GLY A 1034 -0.82 14.30 43.32
C GLY A 1034 -1.13 15.49 42.39
N GLN A 1035 -0.12 16.19 41.87
CA GLN A 1035 -0.36 17.36 41.00
C GLN A 1035 -0.93 16.97 39.63
N GLN A 1036 -1.99 17.65 39.22
CA GLN A 1036 -2.67 17.41 37.93
C GLN A 1036 -1.79 17.74 36.72
N ALA A 1037 -0.88 18.71 36.84
CA ALA A 1037 0.01 19.09 35.76
C ALA A 1037 1.38 19.39 36.34
N ARG A 1038 2.43 18.78 35.76
CA ARG A 1038 3.81 18.99 36.20
C ARG A 1038 4.75 19.06 35.01
N SER A 1039 5.72 19.96 35.09
CA SER A 1039 6.78 20.10 34.09
C SER A 1039 8.11 19.76 34.71
N PHE A 1040 8.88 18.90 34.05
CA PHE A 1040 10.20 18.47 34.47
C PHE A 1040 11.22 19.01 33.48
N ALA A 1041 12.20 19.77 33.98
CA ALA A 1041 13.33 20.22 33.18
C ALA A 1041 14.51 19.26 33.38
N PHE A 1042 15.10 18.80 32.28
CA PHE A 1042 16.27 17.93 32.26
C PHE A 1042 17.04 18.18 30.96
N SER A 1043 18.14 17.47 30.72
CA SER A 1043 18.84 17.50 29.44
C SER A 1043 19.21 16.07 29.08
N ALA A 1044 18.66 15.57 27.98
CA ALA A 1044 18.93 14.23 27.51
C ALA A 1044 18.81 14.16 25.98
N SER A 1045 19.70 13.38 25.36
CA SER A 1045 19.48 12.93 23.98
C SER A 1045 18.55 11.72 24.01
N ALA A 1046 17.41 11.81 23.33
CA ALA A 1046 16.40 10.76 23.35
C ALA A 1046 15.67 10.66 22.01
N ARG A 1047 15.40 9.43 21.57
CA ARG A 1047 14.42 9.12 20.52
C ARG A 1047 13.07 8.75 21.11
N TYR A 1048 13.07 8.20 22.33
CA TYR A 1048 11.86 7.77 23.02
C TYR A 1048 11.75 8.48 24.37
N VAL A 1049 10.52 8.88 24.70
CA VAL A 1049 10.16 9.42 26.03
C VAL A 1049 9.03 8.59 26.58
N SER A 1050 9.10 8.18 27.84
CA SER A 1050 8.04 7.40 28.48
C SER A 1050 7.45 8.08 29.71
N VAL A 1051 6.22 7.69 30.01
CA VAL A 1051 5.59 7.87 31.33
C VAL A 1051 5.32 6.48 31.90
N LEU A 1052 6.09 6.09 32.91
CA LEU A 1052 5.89 4.85 33.66
C LEU A 1052 4.98 5.14 34.86
N VAL A 1053 3.76 4.62 34.82
CA VAL A 1053 2.77 4.73 35.89
C VAL A 1053 3.02 3.63 36.91
N GLY A 1054 3.16 4.01 38.18
CA GLY A 1054 3.30 3.08 39.31
C GLY A 1054 1.94 2.50 39.70
N ASP A 1055 1.50 2.75 40.94
CA ASP A 1055 0.22 2.23 41.43
C ASP A 1055 -0.98 2.97 40.84
N TRP A 1056 -1.77 2.28 40.00
CA TRP A 1056 -2.98 2.82 39.38
C TRP A 1056 -4.22 1.96 39.65
N HIS A 1057 -5.33 2.61 39.96
CA HIS A 1057 -6.63 1.99 40.21
C HIS A 1057 -7.75 2.66 39.42
N ARG A 1058 -8.78 1.88 39.06
CA ARG A 1058 -9.97 2.40 38.38
C ARG A 1058 -10.58 3.57 39.17
N GLY A 1059 -10.75 4.71 38.51
CA GLY A 1059 -11.28 5.94 39.11
C GLY A 1059 -10.20 6.99 39.42
N GLN A 1060 -8.92 6.62 39.35
CA GLN A 1060 -7.82 7.59 39.30
C GLN A 1060 -7.71 8.26 37.93
N ALA A 1061 -6.90 9.31 37.87
CA ALA A 1061 -6.73 10.10 36.67
C ALA A 1061 -6.16 9.29 35.50
N ALA A 1062 -6.58 9.66 34.30
CA ALA A 1062 -5.98 9.27 33.03
C ALA A 1062 -5.02 10.38 32.56
N LEU A 1063 -4.04 10.04 31.74
CA LEU A 1063 -3.09 11.00 31.18
C LEU A 1063 -3.75 11.75 30.02
N ALA A 1064 -4.01 13.04 30.21
CA ALA A 1064 -4.67 13.87 29.22
C ALA A 1064 -3.72 14.44 28.16
N ASP A 1065 -2.46 14.71 28.51
CA ASP A 1065 -1.48 15.28 27.58
C ASP A 1065 -0.06 15.00 28.07
N LEU A 1066 0.80 14.55 27.15
CA LEU A 1066 2.25 14.48 27.29
C LEU A 1066 2.88 15.39 26.24
N SER A 1067 3.53 16.45 26.71
CA SER A 1067 4.23 17.41 25.85
C SER A 1067 5.73 17.31 26.07
N VAL A 1068 6.50 17.19 25.00
CA VAL A 1068 7.96 17.07 25.04
C VAL A 1068 8.56 18.21 24.25
N THR A 1069 9.41 19.03 24.86
CA THR A 1069 10.05 20.17 24.18
C THR A 1069 11.57 20.10 24.31
N GLY A 1070 12.26 20.59 23.28
CA GLY A 1070 13.70 20.48 23.16
C GLY A 1070 14.24 21.31 22.01
N SER A 1071 15.51 21.12 21.70
CA SER A 1071 16.11 21.63 20.47
C SER A 1071 15.64 20.74 19.31
N HIS A 1072 14.94 21.31 18.33
CA HIS A 1072 14.72 20.63 17.07
C HIS A 1072 16.02 20.72 16.24
N PRO A 1073 16.54 19.63 15.66
CA PRO A 1073 17.52 19.74 14.58
C PRO A 1073 16.91 20.42 13.36
#